data_AF-A0A948E802-F1
#
_entry.id   AF-A0A948E802-F1
#
_cell.length_a   1.000
_cell.length_b   1.000
_cell.length_c   1.000
_cell.angle_alpha   90.00
_cell.angle_beta   90.00
_cell.angle_gamma   90.00
#
_symmetry.space_group_name_H-M   'P 1'
#
loop_
_entity.id
_entity.type
_entity.pdbx_description
1 polymer ?
#
loop_
_entity_poly.entity_id
_entity_poly.type
_entity_poly.pdbx_seq_one_letter_code
_entity_poly.pdbx_strand_id
1 'polypeptide(L)'
;MFACTTESGGGSENCGDGIIDIGEECDGDNIGEESCASHGYYTGTLTCNSDCTLNLVQCIGQGFCGDGVINMEFGEECDGDELDEQDCETLGFYEGSVACTDSCAFDTSQCMGRCGDGEITHGEECDGENFGEMTVCSDLHPMYHSGTLTCTSECLISEEECNYCGDGIINGDEECDGVNVGEATCHSEDPLYYDAEGTLACDDVCTLEFAQCNYCGDGLINGVEVCDGTNIGTNLTCNQKGYPGGDPDCDSDCAAIDYIGCNKWNQISTGHAHTCAIDTLGRVWCWGQGLYGRLGIGTSTDEQYPQEVSLPDWATSISAGYEHTCATVAGGEVYCWGRNNYGQLGSDDTTDRSTPNQVYGTTSVHLQVSTGYRHTCSVTSSGMIMCWGDNSYGKVGRCSTTGTTLTPGMVRTSCTSPFFLNDAKEVHVGDSHTCARTGIGINSRVYCWGSNSDGRLGLNMTSASLAYSDYARPILTNGGEYVNAIKISVGSNHSCLIGLGSNYYVRCWGNGVLGKLGNGGTADAIYPSYVLTDPGNSGSYLGAAIRMATGPAHTCVLTTSGGNYCWGDNTYYTLANGTNVNTNFAVEATLINDTETVQCGNMHTCWLSFGGEIYCVGYNGNGRLGDGTTIDAHATPTQVVLP
;
A
#
# COMPACT_ATOMS: atom_id res chain seq x y z
N MET A 1 -38.40 -68.98 98.67
CA MET A 1 -38.28 -70.14 99.58
C MET A 1 -39.48 -70.07 100.52
N PHE A 2 -40.17 -71.18 100.76
CA PHE A 2 -41.33 -71.32 101.67
C PHE A 2 -42.69 -70.73 101.24
N ALA A 3 -43.76 -71.50 101.57
CA ALA A 3 -45.09 -71.14 102.09
C ALA A 3 -45.92 -70.05 101.33
N CYS A 4 -47.24 -70.09 101.18
CA CYS A 4 -48.32 -70.77 101.91
C CYS A 4 -49.64 -70.60 101.09
N THR A 5 -50.51 -71.62 101.10
CA THR A 5 -52.00 -71.59 101.28
C THR A 5 -52.87 -70.77 100.31
N THR A 6 -54.07 -71.16 99.89
CA THR A 6 -55.04 -72.25 100.17
C THR A 6 -56.27 -71.95 99.30
N GLU A 7 -56.96 -73.03 98.85
CA GLU A 7 -58.44 -73.14 98.72
C GLU A 7 -59.16 -72.19 97.73
N SER A 8 -60.28 -72.49 97.07
CA SER A 8 -61.18 -73.65 96.95
C SER A 8 -62.34 -73.20 96.04
N GLY A 9 -62.96 -74.11 95.27
CA GLY A 9 -64.26 -73.91 94.59
C GLY A 9 -64.12 -73.16 93.25
N GLY A 10 -64.77 -73.54 92.15
CA GLY A 10 -66.06 -74.18 91.98
C GLY A 10 -67.02 -73.16 91.37
N GLY A 11 -67.46 -73.38 90.13
CA GLY A 11 -68.53 -72.61 89.50
C GLY A 11 -68.16 -72.06 88.13
N SER A 12 -68.90 -72.50 87.11
CA SER A 12 -69.13 -71.73 85.89
C SER A 12 -69.69 -70.34 86.24
N GLU A 13 -69.59 -69.42 85.29
CA GLU A 13 -70.17 -68.07 85.21
C GLU A 13 -69.04 -67.04 85.21
N ASN A 14 -68.75 -66.47 84.04
CA ASN A 14 -68.23 -65.11 83.93
C ASN A 14 -68.34 -64.48 82.54
N CYS A 15 -68.83 -65.18 81.50
CA CYS A 15 -69.20 -64.51 80.25
C CYS A 15 -70.22 -63.37 80.50
N GLY A 16 -69.79 -62.13 80.31
CA GLY A 16 -70.52 -60.90 80.63
C GLY A 16 -70.01 -60.14 81.86
N ASP A 17 -68.82 -60.43 82.38
CA ASP A 17 -68.19 -59.69 83.48
C ASP A 17 -67.34 -58.49 83.02
N GLY A 18 -67.18 -58.33 81.71
CA GLY A 18 -66.51 -57.22 81.04
C GLY A 18 -65.02 -57.43 80.79
N ILE A 19 -64.45 -58.59 81.11
CA ILE A 19 -63.04 -58.92 80.90
C ILE A 19 -62.94 -60.21 80.09
N ILE A 20 -62.15 -60.21 79.00
CA ILE A 20 -61.91 -61.42 78.20
C ILE A 20 -60.93 -62.33 78.96
N ASP A 21 -61.43 -63.45 79.48
CA ASP A 21 -60.63 -64.43 80.23
C ASP A 21 -59.93 -65.45 79.31
N ILE A 22 -58.96 -66.21 79.85
CA ILE A 22 -58.26 -67.27 79.09
C ILE A 22 -59.26 -68.35 78.67
N GLY A 23 -59.55 -68.39 77.36
CA GLY A 23 -60.47 -69.33 76.73
C GLY A 23 -61.68 -68.69 76.05
N GLU A 24 -61.85 -67.37 76.15
CA GLU A 24 -62.91 -66.58 75.51
C GLU A 24 -62.37 -65.80 74.29
N GLU A 25 -63.20 -65.61 73.25
CA GLU A 25 -62.86 -64.74 72.11
C GLU A 25 -63.37 -63.30 72.33
N CYS A 26 -64.39 -63.12 73.17
CA CYS A 26 -64.96 -61.84 73.57
C CYS A 26 -65.77 -62.01 74.87
N ASP A 27 -66.07 -60.92 75.60
CA ASP A 27 -66.92 -60.92 76.80
C ASP A 27 -67.92 -59.75 76.77
N GLY A 28 -69.23 -60.06 76.71
CA GLY A 28 -70.27 -59.04 76.68
C GLY A 28 -70.15 -58.08 75.50
N ASP A 29 -69.91 -56.79 75.77
CA ASP A 29 -69.66 -55.77 74.72
C ASP A 29 -68.15 -55.59 74.43
N ASN A 30 -67.28 -56.27 75.18
CA ASN A 30 -65.82 -56.19 75.02
C ASN A 30 -65.35 -57.23 73.99
N ILE A 31 -65.17 -56.79 72.75
CA ILE A 31 -64.71 -57.59 71.60
C ILE A 31 -63.20 -57.43 71.29
N GLY A 32 -62.44 -56.75 72.16
CA GLY A 32 -61.01 -56.49 71.93
C GLY A 32 -60.74 -55.47 70.81
N GLU A 33 -59.63 -55.64 70.08
CA GLU A 33 -59.26 -54.84 68.89
C GLU A 33 -59.80 -55.42 67.57
N GLU A 34 -60.66 -56.45 67.66
CA GLU A 34 -61.22 -57.12 66.49
C GLU A 34 -62.35 -56.30 65.85
N SER A 35 -62.46 -56.40 64.52
CA SER A 35 -63.48 -55.73 63.73
C SER A 35 -63.92 -56.61 62.56
N CYS A 36 -65.03 -56.28 61.91
CA CYS A 36 -65.39 -56.97 60.67
C CYS A 36 -64.25 -56.90 59.62
N ALA A 37 -63.47 -55.80 59.60
CA ALA A 37 -62.33 -55.61 58.70
C ALA A 37 -61.12 -56.49 59.02
N SER A 38 -60.84 -56.78 60.30
CA SER A 38 -59.75 -57.71 60.66
C SER A 38 -60.05 -59.16 60.24
N HIS A 39 -61.31 -59.45 59.90
CA HIS A 39 -61.77 -60.74 59.38
C HIS A 39 -62.20 -60.70 57.90
N GLY A 40 -61.76 -59.67 57.16
CA GLY A 40 -61.89 -59.57 55.70
C GLY A 40 -63.19 -58.93 55.19
N TYR A 41 -64.07 -58.42 56.06
CA TYR A 41 -65.29 -57.72 55.65
C TYR A 41 -65.08 -56.20 55.64
N TYR A 42 -65.42 -55.51 54.54
CA TYR A 42 -65.22 -54.05 54.47
C TYR A 42 -66.04 -53.26 55.50
N THR A 43 -67.24 -53.73 55.90
CA THR A 43 -68.11 -53.02 56.85
C THR A 43 -68.99 -53.96 57.68
N GLY A 44 -69.52 -53.46 58.80
CA GLY A 44 -70.51 -54.15 59.63
C GLY A 44 -70.20 -54.02 61.12
N THR A 45 -71.03 -54.66 61.96
CA THR A 45 -70.88 -54.58 63.41
C THR A 45 -70.54 -55.97 63.97
N LEU A 46 -69.36 -56.11 64.56
CA LEU A 46 -68.95 -57.33 65.26
C LEU A 46 -69.55 -57.32 66.66
N THR A 47 -70.18 -58.41 67.08
CA THR A 47 -70.76 -58.55 68.43
C THR A 47 -70.29 -59.83 69.10
N CYS A 48 -70.47 -59.96 70.41
CA CYS A 48 -70.16 -61.18 71.14
C CYS A 48 -71.41 -62.03 71.39
N ASN A 49 -71.30 -63.35 71.25
CA ASN A 49 -72.36 -64.28 71.64
C ASN A 49 -72.38 -64.51 73.15
N SER A 50 -73.51 -65.01 73.66
CA SER A 50 -73.67 -65.35 75.10
C SER A 50 -72.83 -66.55 75.57
N ASP A 51 -72.11 -67.21 74.66
CA ASP A 51 -71.14 -68.26 74.94
C ASP A 51 -69.68 -67.77 74.77
N CYS A 52 -69.46 -66.46 74.67
CA CYS A 52 -68.16 -65.80 74.58
C CYS A 52 -67.35 -66.12 73.30
N THR A 53 -68.07 -66.37 72.19
CA THR A 53 -67.53 -66.47 70.82
C THR A 53 -67.92 -65.25 69.97
N LEU A 54 -67.06 -64.87 69.01
CA LEU A 54 -67.36 -63.73 68.13
C LEU A 54 -68.53 -64.03 67.17
N ASN A 55 -69.45 -63.07 67.05
CA ASN A 55 -70.62 -63.14 66.18
C ASN A 55 -70.43 -62.28 64.93
N LEU A 56 -70.16 -62.95 63.81
CA LEU A 56 -69.92 -62.34 62.50
C LEU A 56 -71.20 -62.13 61.67
N VAL A 57 -72.39 -62.48 62.19
CA VAL A 57 -73.65 -62.44 61.41
C VAL A 57 -74.06 -61.00 61.03
N GLN A 58 -73.62 -60.01 61.80
CA GLN A 58 -73.88 -58.58 61.54
C GLN A 58 -72.74 -57.91 60.75
N CYS A 59 -71.70 -58.66 60.35
CA CYS A 59 -70.74 -58.21 59.34
C CYS A 59 -71.37 -58.33 57.95
N ILE A 60 -71.26 -57.28 57.13
CA ILE A 60 -71.95 -57.21 55.82
C ILE A 60 -71.03 -57.86 54.78
N GLY A 61 -71.40 -59.05 54.30
CA GLY A 61 -70.65 -59.80 53.27
C GLY A 61 -71.00 -59.45 51.82
N GLN A 62 -71.18 -58.17 51.49
CA GLN A 62 -71.32 -57.72 50.09
C GLN A 62 -70.12 -56.85 49.77
N GLY A 63 -69.25 -57.33 48.87
CA GLY A 63 -67.88 -56.86 48.66
C GLY A 63 -66.93 -57.55 49.62
N PHE A 64 -66.06 -58.42 49.14
CA PHE A 64 -65.00 -59.08 49.90
C PHE A 64 -63.79 -59.23 48.99
N CYS A 65 -62.66 -58.64 49.36
CA CYS A 65 -61.41 -58.80 48.61
C CYS A 65 -60.98 -60.27 48.66
N GLY A 66 -60.99 -60.94 47.51
CA GLY A 66 -60.73 -62.37 47.38
C GLY A 66 -61.99 -63.21 47.18
N ASP A 67 -63.12 -62.61 46.79
CA ASP A 67 -64.34 -63.34 46.41
C ASP A 67 -64.38 -63.68 44.91
N GLY A 68 -63.36 -63.25 44.16
CA GLY A 68 -63.18 -63.50 42.74
C GLY A 68 -64.03 -62.61 41.84
N VAL A 69 -64.56 -61.49 42.34
CA VAL A 69 -65.30 -60.50 41.55
C VAL A 69 -64.81 -59.09 41.86
N ILE A 70 -64.16 -58.44 40.89
CA ILE A 70 -63.74 -57.04 41.04
C ILE A 70 -64.96 -56.13 41.23
N ASN A 71 -65.13 -55.60 42.43
CA ASN A 71 -66.22 -54.71 42.81
C ASN A 71 -65.78 -53.24 42.73
N MET A 72 -65.66 -52.71 41.52
CA MET A 72 -65.25 -51.32 41.25
C MET A 72 -66.04 -50.25 42.04
N GLU A 73 -67.30 -50.51 42.42
CA GLU A 73 -68.11 -49.58 43.23
C GLU A 73 -67.56 -49.37 44.65
N PHE A 74 -66.70 -50.28 45.13
CA PHE A 74 -66.05 -50.23 46.44
C PHE A 74 -64.54 -49.96 46.36
N GLY A 75 -64.01 -49.64 45.17
CA GLY A 75 -62.63 -49.19 44.98
C GLY A 75 -61.60 -50.31 44.80
N GLU A 76 -62.03 -51.53 44.44
CA GLU A 76 -61.14 -52.61 44.03
C GLU A 76 -60.60 -52.35 42.61
N GLU A 77 -59.28 -52.36 42.46
CA GLU A 77 -58.59 -52.34 41.16
C GLU A 77 -58.41 -53.78 40.60
N CYS A 78 -58.37 -54.76 41.49
CA CYS A 78 -58.22 -56.19 41.22
C CYS A 78 -58.83 -57.02 42.37
N ASP A 79 -59.06 -58.32 42.19
CA ASP A 79 -59.49 -59.26 43.24
C ASP A 79 -58.75 -60.60 43.10
N GLY A 80 -57.84 -60.89 44.02
CA GLY A 80 -57.05 -62.12 44.00
C GLY A 80 -56.23 -62.27 42.71
N ASP A 81 -56.59 -63.25 41.88
CA ASP A 81 -55.95 -63.49 40.58
C ASP A 81 -56.65 -62.75 39.41
N GLU A 82 -57.79 -62.09 39.65
CA GLU A 82 -58.53 -61.32 38.64
C GLU A 82 -57.98 -59.89 38.61
N LEU A 83 -57.32 -59.53 37.51
CA LEU A 83 -56.56 -58.28 37.35
C LEU A 83 -57.18 -57.30 36.33
N ASP A 84 -58.44 -57.52 35.94
CA ASP A 84 -59.15 -56.71 34.92
C ASP A 84 -58.40 -56.58 33.58
N GLU A 85 -57.79 -57.69 33.14
CA GLU A 85 -56.93 -57.74 31.94
C GLU A 85 -55.73 -56.78 31.98
N GLN A 86 -55.37 -56.24 33.15
CA GLN A 86 -54.17 -55.41 33.32
C GLN A 86 -52.93 -56.28 33.52
N ASP A 87 -51.84 -55.87 32.86
CA ASP A 87 -50.51 -56.39 33.06
C ASP A 87 -49.51 -55.23 33.16
N CYS A 88 -48.22 -55.55 33.30
CA CYS A 88 -47.20 -54.51 33.39
C CYS A 88 -47.11 -53.67 32.11
N GLU A 89 -47.37 -54.25 30.93
CA GLU A 89 -47.36 -53.53 29.65
C GLU A 89 -48.50 -52.51 29.56
N THR A 90 -49.72 -52.89 29.95
CA THR A 90 -50.87 -51.97 29.94
C THR A 90 -50.75 -50.84 30.98
N LEU A 91 -49.96 -51.03 32.03
CA LEU A 91 -49.69 -50.05 33.08
C LEU A 91 -48.44 -49.18 32.81
N GLY A 92 -47.84 -49.33 31.62
CA GLY A 92 -46.72 -48.49 31.16
C GLY A 92 -45.35 -48.91 31.70
N PHE A 93 -45.14 -50.21 31.86
CA PHE A 93 -43.85 -50.87 32.08
C PHE A 93 -43.55 -51.82 30.93
N TYR A 94 -42.30 -52.23 30.71
CA TYR A 94 -41.96 -53.07 29.55
C TYR A 94 -42.22 -54.58 29.79
N GLU A 95 -42.07 -55.07 31.03
CA GLU A 95 -42.35 -56.47 31.37
C GLU A 95 -42.59 -56.67 32.87
N GLY A 96 -42.94 -57.90 33.25
CA GLY A 96 -43.13 -58.31 34.64
C GLY A 96 -44.51 -58.90 34.87
N SER A 97 -44.88 -59.02 36.14
CA SER A 97 -46.21 -59.49 36.54
C SER A 97 -46.84 -58.50 37.50
N VAL A 98 -48.02 -57.99 37.17
CA VAL A 98 -48.83 -57.29 38.16
C VAL A 98 -49.51 -58.33 39.04
N ALA A 99 -49.56 -58.07 40.35
CA ALA A 99 -50.31 -58.87 41.30
C ALA A 99 -51.37 -58.01 41.98
N CYS A 100 -52.34 -58.65 42.64
CA CYS A 100 -53.29 -57.95 43.48
C CYS A 100 -52.85 -58.00 44.95
N THR A 101 -52.86 -56.86 45.63
CA THR A 101 -52.60 -56.79 47.07
C THR A 101 -53.79 -57.32 47.89
N ASP A 102 -53.56 -57.67 49.16
CA ASP A 102 -54.62 -58.06 50.12
C ASP A 102 -55.68 -56.94 50.37
N SER A 103 -55.38 -55.72 49.90
CA SER A 103 -56.28 -54.56 49.90
C SER A 103 -56.92 -54.27 48.54
N CYS A 104 -56.79 -55.20 47.57
CA CYS A 104 -57.40 -55.10 46.24
C CYS A 104 -56.90 -53.91 45.37
N ALA A 105 -55.61 -53.56 45.50
CA ALA A 105 -54.91 -52.59 44.63
C ALA A 105 -53.80 -53.28 43.82
N PHE A 106 -53.44 -52.75 42.65
CA PHE A 106 -52.36 -53.30 41.82
C PHE A 106 -50.99 -53.19 42.50
N ASP A 107 -50.30 -54.32 42.65
CA ASP A 107 -48.90 -54.40 43.04
C ASP A 107 -48.02 -54.43 41.78
N THR A 108 -47.43 -53.29 41.46
CA THR A 108 -46.50 -53.13 40.34
C THR A 108 -45.03 -53.35 40.75
N SER A 109 -44.75 -53.83 41.96
CA SER A 109 -43.37 -54.02 42.45
C SER A 109 -42.56 -55.07 41.68
N GLN A 110 -43.23 -55.94 40.93
CA GLN A 110 -42.61 -56.92 40.03
C GLN A 110 -42.66 -56.48 38.56
N CYS A 111 -43.17 -55.29 38.25
CA CYS A 111 -43.04 -54.68 36.93
C CYS A 111 -41.65 -54.04 36.77
N MET A 112 -41.05 -54.17 35.60
CA MET A 112 -39.68 -53.75 35.32
C MET A 112 -39.60 -52.88 34.07
N GLY A 113 -38.75 -51.85 34.15
CA GLY A 113 -38.44 -50.91 33.07
C GLY A 113 -39.59 -49.95 32.77
N ARG A 114 -39.35 -48.64 32.93
CA ARG A 114 -40.25 -47.60 32.45
C ARG A 114 -39.43 -46.43 31.91
N CYS A 115 -39.78 -45.97 30.71
CA CYS A 115 -39.22 -44.75 30.15
C CYS A 115 -39.40 -43.55 31.11
N GLY A 116 -38.30 -42.94 31.55
CA GLY A 116 -38.30 -41.83 32.52
C GLY A 116 -37.94 -42.24 33.95
N ASP A 117 -37.46 -43.47 34.17
CA ASP A 117 -37.01 -43.98 35.47
C ASP A 117 -35.53 -43.67 35.79
N GLY A 118 -34.82 -43.13 34.80
CA GLY A 118 -33.46 -42.62 34.90
C GLY A 118 -32.38 -43.64 34.56
N GLU A 119 -32.73 -44.87 34.17
CA GLU A 119 -31.80 -45.95 33.82
C GLU A 119 -32.07 -46.46 32.40
N ILE A 120 -31.09 -46.32 31.49
CA ILE A 120 -31.23 -46.82 30.11
C ILE A 120 -31.20 -48.35 30.09
N THR A 121 -32.36 -48.99 29.97
CA THR A 121 -32.49 -50.44 30.00
C THR A 121 -33.47 -50.97 28.96
N HIS A 122 -33.54 -52.30 28.78
CA HIS A 122 -34.60 -53.00 28.03
C HIS A 122 -34.94 -52.49 26.60
N GLY A 123 -33.97 -51.93 25.88
CA GLY A 123 -34.15 -51.48 24.49
C GLY A 123 -34.36 -49.97 24.33
N GLU A 124 -34.29 -49.22 25.42
CA GLU A 124 -34.19 -47.76 25.40
C GLU A 124 -32.84 -47.32 24.81
N GLU A 125 -32.87 -46.23 24.04
CA GLU A 125 -31.64 -45.57 23.55
C GLU A 125 -31.22 -44.44 24.50
N CYS A 126 -32.17 -43.87 25.25
CA CYS A 126 -31.99 -42.81 26.24
C CYS A 126 -33.12 -42.83 27.28
N ASP A 127 -32.90 -42.19 28.43
CA ASP A 127 -33.95 -41.93 29.44
C ASP A 127 -33.82 -40.49 29.96
N GLY A 128 -34.75 -39.62 29.54
CA GLY A 128 -34.74 -38.21 29.94
C GLY A 128 -33.48 -37.47 29.47
N GLU A 129 -32.60 -37.08 30.40
CA GLU A 129 -31.29 -36.49 30.11
C GLU A 129 -30.14 -37.53 30.16
N ASN A 130 -30.45 -38.80 30.43
CA ASN A 130 -29.48 -39.88 30.43
C ASN A 130 -29.35 -40.47 29.02
N PHE A 131 -28.21 -40.20 28.36
CA PHE A 131 -27.86 -40.72 27.04
C PHE A 131 -26.72 -41.76 27.11
N GLY A 132 -26.40 -42.25 28.32
CA GLY A 132 -25.34 -43.22 28.55
C GLY A 132 -23.96 -42.59 28.38
N GLU A 133 -23.13 -43.15 27.49
CA GLU A 133 -21.78 -42.65 27.19
C GLU A 133 -21.80 -41.52 26.14
N MET A 134 -22.93 -41.27 25.49
CA MET A 134 -23.08 -40.21 24.49
C MET A 134 -23.25 -38.87 25.18
N THR A 135 -22.52 -37.86 24.69
CA THR A 135 -22.54 -36.51 25.27
C THR A 135 -22.84 -35.43 24.23
N VAL A 136 -22.64 -35.74 22.95
CA VAL A 136 -22.85 -34.83 21.81
C VAL A 136 -23.40 -35.58 20.60
N CYS A 137 -24.04 -34.87 19.68
CA CYS A 137 -24.60 -35.46 18.45
C CYS A 137 -23.58 -36.21 17.58
N SER A 138 -22.30 -35.84 17.64
CA SER A 138 -21.24 -36.55 16.90
C SER A 138 -20.95 -37.95 17.42
N ASP A 139 -21.37 -38.27 18.65
CA ASP A 139 -21.32 -39.63 19.21
C ASP A 139 -22.40 -40.54 18.58
N LEU A 140 -23.52 -39.95 18.11
CA LEU A 140 -24.64 -40.66 17.48
C LEU A 140 -24.32 -41.06 16.04
N HIS A 141 -23.79 -40.12 15.25
CA HIS A 141 -23.30 -40.40 13.91
C HIS A 141 -22.14 -39.47 13.54
N PRO A 142 -21.07 -39.97 12.89
CA PRO A 142 -19.90 -39.17 12.50
C PRO A 142 -20.17 -37.98 11.56
N MET A 143 -21.40 -37.81 11.09
CA MET A 143 -21.75 -36.75 10.14
C MET A 143 -22.47 -35.57 10.80
N TYR A 144 -22.89 -35.72 12.06
CA TYR A 144 -23.28 -34.57 12.89
C TYR A 144 -22.03 -33.90 13.46
N HIS A 145 -21.92 -32.59 13.30
CA HIS A 145 -20.77 -31.83 13.81
C HIS A 145 -21.08 -31.04 15.08
N SER A 146 -22.35 -30.67 15.27
CA SER A 146 -22.83 -29.92 16.45
C SER A 146 -24.29 -30.27 16.76
N GLY A 147 -24.85 -29.66 17.80
CA GLY A 147 -26.24 -29.88 18.22
C GLY A 147 -26.37 -30.52 19.59
N THR A 148 -27.62 -30.69 20.04
CA THR A 148 -27.98 -31.23 21.35
C THR A 148 -28.73 -32.54 21.22
N LEU A 149 -28.30 -33.56 21.97
CA LEU A 149 -29.04 -34.82 22.07
C LEU A 149 -30.33 -34.57 22.86
N THR A 150 -31.46 -35.02 22.33
CA THR A 150 -32.75 -34.97 23.02
C THR A 150 -33.37 -36.37 23.04
N CYS A 151 -34.06 -36.70 24.12
CA CYS A 151 -34.74 -37.98 24.27
C CYS A 151 -36.24 -37.82 24.04
N THR A 152 -36.83 -38.69 23.22
CA THR A 152 -38.27 -38.68 22.94
C THR A 152 -39.07 -39.28 24.10
N SER A 153 -40.40 -39.08 24.11
CA SER A 153 -41.29 -39.67 25.11
C SER A 153 -41.40 -41.20 25.06
N GLU A 154 -40.85 -41.82 24.02
CA GLU A 154 -40.77 -43.28 23.83
C GLU A 154 -39.35 -43.80 24.12
N CYS A 155 -38.48 -42.98 24.72
CA CYS A 155 -37.09 -43.32 25.07
C CYS A 155 -36.19 -43.72 23.88
N LEU A 156 -36.43 -43.08 22.74
CA LEU A 156 -35.57 -43.08 21.56
C LEU A 156 -34.81 -41.76 21.44
N ILE A 157 -33.58 -41.79 20.92
CA ILE A 157 -32.80 -40.57 20.68
C ILE A 157 -33.41 -39.82 19.49
N SER A 158 -33.61 -38.51 19.66
CA SER A 158 -34.06 -37.62 18.61
C SER A 158 -32.88 -36.94 17.93
N GLU A 159 -32.88 -36.98 16.60
CA GLU A 159 -31.91 -36.32 15.72
C GLU A 159 -32.32 -34.88 15.35
N GLU A 160 -33.48 -34.38 15.81
CA GLU A 160 -34.04 -33.10 15.35
C GLU A 160 -33.18 -31.87 15.70
N GLU A 161 -32.37 -31.95 16.77
CA GLU A 161 -31.47 -30.88 17.20
C GLU A 161 -29.99 -31.16 16.86
N CYS A 162 -29.72 -32.18 16.03
CA CYS A 162 -28.38 -32.53 15.57
C CYS A 162 -28.11 -31.95 14.17
N ASN A 163 -27.05 -31.14 14.06
CA ASN A 163 -26.72 -30.41 12.84
C ASN A 163 -25.66 -31.16 12.04
N TYR A 164 -25.84 -31.25 10.72
CA TYR A 164 -24.91 -31.89 9.81
C TYR A 164 -24.69 -31.06 8.55
N CYS A 165 -23.49 -31.17 7.99
CA CYS A 165 -23.15 -30.48 6.77
C CYS A 165 -23.89 -31.08 5.57
N GLY A 166 -24.62 -30.23 4.85
CA GLY A 166 -25.40 -30.53 3.64
C GLY A 166 -26.92 -30.48 3.82
N ASP A 167 -27.45 -29.94 4.93
CA ASP A 167 -28.88 -29.98 5.27
C ASP A 167 -29.72 -28.83 4.66
N GLY A 168 -29.04 -27.83 4.10
CA GLY A 168 -29.58 -26.64 3.45
C GLY A 168 -29.69 -25.39 4.35
N ILE A 169 -29.34 -25.45 5.64
CA ILE A 169 -29.48 -24.40 6.64
C ILE A 169 -28.17 -24.19 7.42
N ILE A 170 -27.50 -23.04 7.22
CA ILE A 170 -26.37 -22.62 8.06
C ILE A 170 -26.82 -22.38 9.51
N ASN A 171 -26.38 -23.22 10.45
CA ASN A 171 -26.78 -23.16 11.85
C ASN A 171 -25.67 -23.61 12.82
N GLY A 172 -25.87 -23.41 14.13
CA GLY A 172 -24.89 -23.80 15.14
C GLY A 172 -23.52 -23.14 14.95
N ASP A 173 -22.48 -23.96 14.78
CA ASP A 173 -21.09 -23.55 14.56
C ASP A 173 -20.67 -23.56 13.07
N GLU A 174 -21.61 -23.68 12.13
CA GLU A 174 -21.33 -23.70 10.68
C GLU A 174 -20.96 -22.31 10.14
N GLU A 175 -19.90 -22.22 9.33
CA GLU A 175 -19.62 -21.03 8.52
C GLU A 175 -20.37 -21.08 7.18
N CYS A 176 -20.63 -22.29 6.68
CA CYS A 176 -21.38 -22.59 5.46
C CYS A 176 -21.97 -24.00 5.55
N ASP A 177 -22.84 -24.36 4.60
CA ASP A 177 -23.52 -25.65 4.56
C ASP A 177 -23.65 -26.17 3.13
N GLY A 178 -22.76 -27.11 2.77
CA GLY A 178 -22.74 -27.75 1.45
C GLY A 178 -22.50 -26.79 0.29
N VAL A 179 -23.57 -26.32 -0.37
CA VAL A 179 -23.48 -25.28 -1.43
C VAL A 179 -23.99 -23.92 -0.97
N ASN A 180 -24.52 -23.85 0.25
CA ASN A 180 -25.07 -22.65 0.85
C ASN A 180 -23.99 -21.95 1.68
N VAL A 181 -23.42 -20.87 1.15
CA VAL A 181 -22.46 -20.00 1.85
C VAL A 181 -23.12 -18.72 2.39
N GLY A 182 -24.45 -18.62 2.37
CA GLY A 182 -25.18 -17.46 2.87
C GLY A 182 -24.94 -16.19 2.03
N GLU A 183 -24.63 -15.08 2.70
CA GLU A 183 -24.23 -13.80 2.07
C GLU A 183 -22.70 -13.67 1.94
N ALA A 184 -21.93 -14.68 2.35
CA ALA A 184 -20.48 -14.65 2.30
C ALA A 184 -19.98 -14.70 0.85
N THR A 185 -18.95 -13.90 0.59
CA THR A 185 -18.25 -13.81 -0.69
C THR A 185 -16.76 -13.82 -0.43
N CYS A 186 -15.95 -14.18 -1.42
CA CYS A 186 -14.49 -14.14 -1.30
C CYS A 186 -13.99 -12.80 -0.74
N HIS A 187 -14.54 -11.68 -1.24
CA HIS A 187 -14.19 -10.34 -0.79
C HIS A 187 -14.72 -9.95 0.60
N SER A 188 -15.89 -10.45 1.02
CA SER A 188 -16.46 -10.06 2.33
C SER A 188 -15.66 -10.65 3.49
N GLU A 189 -15.09 -11.84 3.29
CA GLU A 189 -14.37 -12.56 4.34
C GLU A 189 -12.89 -12.14 4.46
N ASP A 190 -12.20 -11.93 3.34
CA ASP A 190 -10.85 -11.35 3.36
C ASP A 190 -10.67 -10.31 2.23
N PRO A 191 -11.11 -9.06 2.47
CA PRO A 191 -11.01 -7.98 1.49
C PRO A 191 -9.57 -7.58 1.15
N LEU A 192 -8.59 -8.02 1.95
CA LEU A 192 -7.17 -7.72 1.73
C LEU A 192 -6.49 -8.74 0.82
N TYR A 193 -7.12 -9.90 0.62
CA TYR A 193 -6.52 -11.01 -0.11
C TYR A 193 -7.31 -11.40 -1.36
N TYR A 194 -8.65 -11.36 -1.35
CA TYR A 194 -9.48 -11.80 -2.49
C TYR A 194 -10.27 -10.65 -3.13
N ASP A 195 -10.43 -10.72 -4.45
CA ASP A 195 -11.24 -9.76 -5.21
C ASP A 195 -12.75 -10.05 -5.10
N ALA A 196 -13.57 -9.19 -5.72
CA ALA A 196 -15.03 -9.31 -5.69
C ALA A 196 -15.61 -10.43 -6.58
N GLU A 197 -14.77 -11.15 -7.32
CA GLU A 197 -15.13 -12.28 -8.17
C GLU A 197 -14.55 -13.60 -7.62
N GLY A 198 -14.81 -14.71 -8.32
CA GLY A 198 -14.56 -16.06 -7.79
C GLY A 198 -15.79 -16.65 -7.08
N THR A 199 -15.69 -17.91 -6.67
CA THR A 199 -16.78 -18.63 -6.00
C THR A 199 -16.28 -19.17 -4.67
N LEU A 200 -16.96 -18.81 -3.60
CA LEU A 200 -16.70 -19.36 -2.27
C LEU A 200 -17.36 -20.73 -2.20
N ALA A 201 -16.59 -21.75 -1.83
CA ALA A 201 -17.10 -23.11 -1.64
C ALA A 201 -17.23 -23.42 -0.15
N CYS A 202 -17.92 -24.51 0.17
CA CYS A 202 -17.97 -25.06 1.52
C CYS A 202 -17.28 -26.42 1.49
N ASP A 203 -16.44 -26.69 2.48
CA ASP A 203 -15.80 -28.00 2.61
C ASP A 203 -16.69 -29.02 3.34
N ASP A 204 -16.22 -30.27 3.40
CA ASP A 204 -16.96 -31.39 3.98
C ASP A 204 -17.13 -31.28 5.52
N VAL A 205 -16.53 -30.27 6.16
CA VAL A 205 -16.64 -29.97 7.60
C VAL A 205 -17.27 -28.62 7.88
N CYS A 206 -17.99 -28.04 6.91
CA CYS A 206 -18.80 -26.82 7.06
C CYS A 206 -17.99 -25.54 7.34
N THR A 207 -16.76 -25.48 6.79
CA THR A 207 -15.91 -24.29 6.79
C THR A 207 -15.75 -23.71 5.38
N LEU A 208 -15.54 -22.40 5.29
CA LEU A 208 -15.44 -21.71 4.00
C LEU A 208 -14.13 -22.09 3.28
N GLU A 209 -14.25 -22.56 2.04
CA GLU A 209 -13.13 -22.89 1.18
C GLU A 209 -12.90 -21.79 0.12
N PHE A 210 -11.68 -21.24 0.14
CA PHE A 210 -11.26 -20.12 -0.71
C PHE A 210 -10.51 -20.54 -1.98
N ALA A 211 -10.43 -21.85 -2.27
CA ALA A 211 -9.61 -22.36 -3.38
C ALA A 211 -10.08 -21.91 -4.77
N GLN A 212 -11.32 -21.43 -4.89
CA GLN A 212 -11.91 -20.90 -6.12
C GLN A 212 -12.13 -19.36 -6.05
N CYS A 213 -11.56 -18.71 -5.05
CA CYS A 213 -11.51 -17.25 -4.97
C CYS A 213 -10.33 -16.72 -5.78
N ASN A 214 -10.57 -15.66 -6.54
CA ASN A 214 -9.52 -15.00 -7.31
C ASN A 214 -8.74 -14.05 -6.40
N TYR A 215 -7.42 -13.96 -6.59
CA TYR A 215 -6.56 -13.02 -5.88
C TYR A 215 -5.43 -12.52 -6.76
N CYS A 216 -5.04 -11.27 -6.53
CA CYS A 216 -3.90 -10.64 -7.17
C CYS A 216 -2.61 -11.42 -6.86
N GLY A 217 -1.93 -11.93 -7.88
CA GLY A 217 -0.70 -12.72 -7.79
C GLY A 217 -0.88 -14.23 -8.04
N ASP A 218 -2.03 -14.68 -8.55
CA ASP A 218 -2.35 -16.09 -8.79
C ASP A 218 -1.80 -16.65 -10.14
N GLY A 219 -1.24 -15.79 -10.99
CA GLY A 219 -0.68 -16.15 -12.30
C GLY A 219 -1.65 -15.96 -13.47
N LEU A 220 -2.90 -15.56 -13.24
CA LEU A 220 -3.94 -15.39 -14.26
C LEU A 220 -4.65 -14.04 -14.14
N ILE A 221 -4.54 -13.21 -15.18
CA ILE A 221 -5.36 -11.99 -15.28
C ILE A 221 -6.82 -12.36 -15.54
N ASN A 222 -7.68 -12.14 -14.56
CA ASN A 222 -9.08 -12.53 -14.61
C ASN A 222 -10.01 -11.50 -13.93
N GLY A 223 -11.33 -11.66 -14.08
CA GLY A 223 -12.32 -10.73 -13.50
C GLY A 223 -12.11 -9.26 -13.89
N VAL A 224 -11.88 -8.40 -12.88
CA VAL A 224 -11.64 -6.95 -13.01
C VAL A 224 -10.16 -6.58 -13.09
N GLU A 225 -9.26 -7.55 -13.01
CA GLU A 225 -7.82 -7.32 -12.99
C GLU A 225 -7.34 -6.74 -14.32
N VAL A 226 -6.47 -5.73 -14.22
CA VAL A 226 -5.74 -5.18 -15.37
C VAL A 226 -4.43 -5.93 -15.57
N CYS A 227 -3.88 -6.49 -14.51
CA CYS A 227 -2.65 -7.25 -14.45
C CYS A 227 -2.69 -8.17 -13.22
N ASP A 228 -1.75 -9.11 -13.11
CA ASP A 228 -1.68 -10.08 -12.02
C ASP A 228 -0.22 -10.23 -11.53
N GLY A 229 0.15 -9.47 -10.49
CA GLY A 229 1.54 -9.30 -10.05
C GLY A 229 2.47 -8.89 -11.19
N THR A 230 3.38 -9.78 -11.60
CA THR A 230 4.30 -9.52 -12.73
C THR A 230 3.70 -9.83 -14.12
N ASN A 231 2.49 -10.39 -14.17
CA ASN A 231 1.80 -10.73 -15.41
C ASN A 231 0.93 -9.54 -15.87
N ILE A 232 1.43 -8.74 -16.82
CA ILE A 232 0.82 -7.44 -17.17
C ILE A 232 -0.11 -7.49 -18.40
N GLY A 233 -0.39 -8.69 -18.93
CA GLY A 233 -1.44 -8.98 -19.94
C GLY A 233 -1.32 -8.30 -21.31
N THR A 234 -0.39 -7.35 -21.42
CA THR A 234 -0.18 -6.44 -22.54
C THR A 234 1.32 -6.39 -22.83
N ASN A 235 1.71 -6.14 -24.08
CA ASN A 235 3.11 -5.82 -24.42
C ASN A 235 3.51 -4.41 -23.93
N LEU A 236 2.99 -3.96 -22.80
CA LEU A 236 3.28 -2.65 -22.24
C LEU A 236 4.65 -2.70 -21.57
N THR A 237 5.53 -1.81 -22.01
CA THR A 237 6.87 -1.68 -21.44
C THR A 237 7.04 -0.29 -20.86
N CYS A 238 7.96 -0.15 -19.90
CA CYS A 238 8.39 1.14 -19.37
C CYS A 238 8.80 2.11 -20.49
N ASN A 239 9.45 1.60 -21.55
CA ASN A 239 9.88 2.37 -22.72
C ASN A 239 8.72 3.06 -23.45
N GLN A 240 7.59 2.37 -23.62
CA GLN A 240 6.39 2.93 -24.27
C GLN A 240 5.75 4.05 -23.44
N LYS A 241 6.01 4.09 -22.14
CA LYS A 241 5.61 5.18 -21.24
C LYS A 241 6.69 6.26 -21.07
N GLY A 242 7.79 6.17 -21.82
CA GLY A 242 8.86 7.17 -21.81
C GLY A 242 9.93 6.97 -20.73
N TYR A 243 9.93 5.82 -20.04
CA TYR A 243 10.94 5.47 -19.04
C TYR A 243 12.09 4.66 -19.66
N PRO A 244 13.37 4.93 -19.35
CA PRO A 244 14.57 4.30 -19.95
C PRO A 244 14.80 2.82 -19.64
N GLY A 245 13.77 2.10 -19.20
CA GLY A 245 13.80 0.66 -18.92
C GLY A 245 13.18 0.32 -17.57
N GLY A 246 13.51 -0.88 -17.08
CA GLY A 246 12.77 -1.51 -15.99
C GLY A 246 11.52 -2.20 -16.51
N ASP A 247 10.82 -2.85 -15.61
CA ASP A 247 9.58 -3.57 -15.90
C ASP A 247 8.45 -2.94 -15.08
N PRO A 248 7.28 -2.65 -15.68
CA PRO A 248 6.13 -2.21 -14.90
C PRO A 248 5.70 -3.33 -13.95
N ASP A 249 4.97 -2.97 -12.90
CA ASP A 249 4.42 -3.90 -11.92
C ASP A 249 2.89 -3.71 -11.83
N CYS A 250 2.20 -4.56 -11.10
CA CYS A 250 0.83 -4.27 -10.69
C CYS A 250 0.80 -3.36 -9.47
N ASP A 251 -0.26 -2.56 -9.36
CA ASP A 251 -0.63 -2.03 -8.06
C ASP A 251 -1.09 -3.14 -7.11
N SER A 252 -1.21 -2.83 -5.82
CA SER A 252 -1.49 -3.83 -4.77
C SER A 252 -2.82 -4.56 -4.94
N ASP A 253 -3.74 -3.96 -5.69
CA ASP A 253 -5.11 -4.45 -5.86
C ASP A 253 -5.32 -5.00 -7.29
N CYS A 254 -4.24 -5.11 -8.10
CA CYS A 254 -4.25 -5.57 -9.49
C CYS A 254 -5.21 -4.81 -10.42
N ALA A 255 -5.69 -3.63 -9.99
CA ALA A 255 -6.67 -2.81 -10.69
C ALA A 255 -5.98 -1.83 -11.68
N ALA A 256 -4.68 -1.61 -11.53
CA ALA A 256 -3.89 -0.79 -12.44
C ALA A 256 -2.44 -1.25 -12.55
N ILE A 257 -1.79 -0.80 -13.62
CA ILE A 257 -0.35 -0.98 -13.81
C ILE A 257 0.37 0.12 -13.01
N ASP A 258 1.25 -0.30 -12.10
CA ASP A 258 2.22 0.56 -11.41
C ASP A 258 3.53 0.65 -12.22
N TYR A 259 4.11 1.84 -12.27
CA TYR A 259 5.38 2.11 -12.95
C TYR A 259 6.53 2.29 -11.95
N ILE A 260 6.37 1.84 -10.70
CA ILE A 260 7.42 1.89 -9.67
C ILE A 260 8.65 1.07 -10.06
N GLY A 261 8.47 -0.05 -10.78
CA GLY A 261 9.55 -0.87 -11.33
C GLY A 261 10.25 -0.27 -12.56
N CYS A 262 9.71 0.83 -13.12
CA CYS A 262 10.34 1.54 -14.21
C CYS A 262 11.48 2.43 -13.74
N ASN A 263 12.59 2.41 -14.48
CA ASN A 263 13.70 3.33 -14.26
C ASN A 263 13.27 4.74 -14.66
N LYS A 264 13.34 5.69 -13.73
CA LYS A 264 12.89 7.07 -13.96
C LYS A 264 14.03 7.94 -14.48
N TRP A 265 13.69 9.03 -15.17
CA TRP A 265 14.67 10.08 -15.43
C TRP A 265 14.98 10.85 -14.15
N ASN A 266 16.23 11.22 -13.95
CA ASN A 266 16.72 11.92 -12.75
C ASN A 266 17.38 13.27 -13.09
N GLN A 267 18.07 13.35 -14.23
CA GLN A 267 18.68 14.58 -14.69
C GLN A 267 18.51 14.75 -16.19
N ILE A 268 18.35 15.99 -16.63
CA ILE A 268 18.33 16.39 -18.04
C ILE A 268 19.40 17.46 -18.31
N SER A 269 19.91 17.50 -19.54
CA SER A 269 20.77 18.56 -20.05
C SER A 269 20.52 18.77 -21.54
N THR A 270 20.17 19.98 -21.91
CA THR A 270 19.87 20.35 -23.31
C THR A 270 21.02 21.16 -23.89
N GLY A 271 21.51 20.72 -25.05
CA GLY A 271 22.58 21.38 -25.80
C GLY A 271 22.05 22.32 -26.88
N HIS A 272 22.89 22.59 -27.88
CA HIS A 272 22.45 23.37 -29.04
C HIS A 272 21.58 22.57 -30.01
N ALA A 273 21.81 21.27 -30.17
CA ALA A 273 21.06 20.49 -31.15
C ALA A 273 20.77 19.05 -30.70
N HIS A 274 21.12 18.73 -29.47
CA HIS A 274 20.98 17.42 -28.86
C HIS A 274 20.59 17.58 -27.40
N THR A 275 20.02 16.54 -26.83
CA THR A 275 19.61 16.47 -25.44
C THR A 275 20.22 15.21 -24.84
N CYS A 276 20.62 15.28 -23.59
CA CYS A 276 21.05 14.12 -22.83
C CYS A 276 20.35 14.08 -21.48
N ALA A 277 20.25 12.88 -20.91
CA ALA A 277 19.65 12.64 -19.61
C ALA A 277 20.40 11.55 -18.85
N ILE A 278 20.21 11.54 -17.53
CA ILE A 278 20.66 10.49 -16.62
C ILE A 278 19.42 9.88 -15.99
N ASP A 279 19.33 8.56 -15.97
CA ASP A 279 18.27 7.84 -15.27
C ASP A 279 18.59 7.63 -13.77
N THR A 280 17.65 7.05 -13.02
CA THR A 280 17.83 6.75 -11.58
C THR A 280 18.94 5.74 -11.28
N LEU A 281 19.38 4.97 -12.28
CA LEU A 281 20.51 4.03 -12.16
C LEU A 281 21.86 4.69 -12.52
N GLY A 282 21.86 5.96 -12.95
CA GLY A 282 23.06 6.67 -13.37
C GLY A 282 23.51 6.35 -14.80
N ARG A 283 22.69 5.70 -15.62
CA ARG A 283 22.97 5.48 -17.05
C ARG A 283 22.72 6.76 -17.83
N VAL A 284 23.55 7.02 -18.83
CA VAL A 284 23.47 8.21 -19.67
C VAL A 284 22.79 7.89 -20.98
N TRP A 285 21.87 8.76 -21.40
CA TRP A 285 21.16 8.67 -22.66
C TRP A 285 21.31 9.98 -23.42
N CYS A 286 21.55 9.94 -24.72
CA CYS A 286 21.65 11.14 -25.57
C CYS A 286 20.88 10.93 -26.89
N TRP A 287 20.27 12.00 -27.40
CA TRP A 287 19.52 12.02 -28.65
C TRP A 287 19.54 13.41 -29.31
N GLY A 288 19.05 13.51 -30.53
CA GLY A 288 19.10 14.70 -31.37
C GLY A 288 20.23 14.61 -32.41
N GLN A 289 20.91 15.74 -32.67
CA GLN A 289 21.96 15.80 -33.69
C GLN A 289 23.22 14.98 -33.31
N GLY A 290 23.67 14.10 -34.20
CA GLY A 290 24.85 13.24 -34.08
C GLY A 290 26.16 13.83 -34.56
N LEU A 291 26.14 14.92 -35.33
CA LEU A 291 27.32 15.49 -35.99
C LEU A 291 28.48 15.73 -35.01
N TYR A 292 29.69 15.34 -35.41
CA TYR A 292 30.94 15.30 -34.62
C TYR A 292 30.95 14.25 -33.49
N GLY A 293 29.94 13.39 -33.42
CA GLY A 293 29.84 12.34 -32.41
C GLY A 293 29.34 12.82 -31.04
N ARG A 294 28.66 13.96 -30.96
CA ARG A 294 28.22 14.60 -29.70
C ARG A 294 27.21 13.78 -28.87
N LEU A 295 26.62 12.75 -29.47
CA LEU A 295 25.76 11.79 -28.78
C LEU A 295 26.55 10.74 -28.01
N GLY A 296 27.79 10.42 -28.40
CA GLY A 296 28.64 9.49 -27.62
C GLY A 296 28.41 8.01 -27.91
N ILE A 297 27.60 7.68 -28.91
CA ILE A 297 27.16 6.31 -29.23
C ILE A 297 28.03 5.61 -30.29
N GLY A 298 29.23 6.14 -30.57
CA GLY A 298 30.17 5.59 -31.54
C GLY A 298 29.92 6.01 -33.00
N THR A 299 28.76 6.59 -33.30
CA THR A 299 28.42 7.10 -34.64
C THR A 299 28.41 8.64 -34.70
N SER A 300 28.03 9.21 -35.84
CA SER A 300 27.71 10.64 -35.97
C SER A 300 26.32 10.84 -36.59
N THR A 301 25.44 9.86 -36.44
CA THR A 301 24.07 9.87 -36.95
C THR A 301 23.14 10.58 -35.97
N ASP A 302 22.18 11.32 -36.52
CA ASP A 302 21.13 11.94 -35.73
C ASP A 302 20.17 10.85 -35.21
N GLU A 303 19.71 10.98 -33.97
CA GLU A 303 18.87 9.99 -33.30
C GLU A 303 17.61 10.66 -32.76
N GLN A 304 16.44 10.13 -33.11
CA GLN A 304 15.14 10.68 -32.72
C GLN A 304 14.64 10.13 -31.37
N TYR A 305 15.33 9.11 -30.85
CA TYR A 305 15.05 8.46 -29.58
C TYR A 305 16.30 8.51 -28.69
N PRO A 306 16.15 8.55 -27.35
CA PRO A 306 17.26 8.38 -26.41
C PRO A 306 18.08 7.13 -26.74
N GLN A 307 19.38 7.30 -26.95
CA GLN A 307 20.33 6.20 -27.12
C GLN A 307 21.28 6.14 -25.91
N GLU A 308 21.49 4.95 -25.37
CA GLU A 308 22.38 4.75 -24.22
C GLU A 308 23.85 5.01 -24.62
N VAL A 309 24.54 5.78 -23.78
CA VAL A 309 25.97 6.11 -23.93
C VAL A 309 26.77 5.21 -23.00
N SER A 310 27.67 4.42 -23.57
CA SER A 310 28.52 3.52 -22.78
C SER A 310 29.61 4.31 -22.05
N LEU A 311 29.42 4.49 -20.75
CA LEU A 311 30.41 5.01 -19.81
C LEU A 311 31.01 3.88 -18.97
N PRO A 312 32.24 4.05 -18.45
CA PRO A 312 32.89 3.02 -17.63
C PRO A 312 32.32 2.88 -16.21
N ASP A 313 31.52 3.86 -15.76
CA ASP A 313 30.89 3.90 -14.45
C ASP A 313 29.65 4.81 -14.49
N TRP A 314 28.79 4.76 -13.46
CA TRP A 314 27.54 5.51 -13.37
C TRP A 314 27.77 7.02 -13.33
N ALA A 315 27.00 7.77 -14.11
CA ALA A 315 27.10 9.22 -14.16
C ALA A 315 26.39 9.90 -12.99
N THR A 316 27.02 10.96 -12.48
CA THR A 316 26.50 11.82 -11.40
C THR A 316 26.16 13.22 -11.88
N SER A 317 26.71 13.64 -13.02
CA SER A 317 26.32 14.88 -13.69
C SER A 317 26.59 14.78 -15.19
N ILE A 318 25.79 15.49 -15.97
CA ILE A 318 25.96 15.61 -17.42
C ILE A 318 25.74 17.05 -17.87
N SER A 319 26.51 17.47 -18.87
CA SER A 319 26.35 18.75 -19.54
C SER A 319 26.46 18.57 -21.05
N ALA A 320 25.39 18.89 -21.76
CA ALA A 320 25.32 18.99 -23.20
C ALA A 320 25.67 20.42 -23.64
N GLY A 321 26.73 20.56 -24.44
CA GLY A 321 27.19 21.84 -24.94
C GLY A 321 26.65 22.14 -26.33
N TYR A 322 27.39 22.95 -27.08
CA TYR A 322 26.98 23.26 -28.45
C TYR A 322 27.23 22.09 -29.41
N GLU A 323 28.41 21.48 -29.33
CA GLU A 323 28.89 20.43 -30.25
C GLU A 323 29.62 19.29 -29.53
N HIS A 324 29.65 19.31 -28.21
CA HIS A 324 30.28 18.30 -27.36
C HIS A 324 29.47 18.11 -26.09
N THR A 325 29.69 16.98 -25.43
CA THR A 325 29.01 16.58 -24.19
C THR A 325 30.05 16.09 -23.21
N CYS A 326 29.85 16.36 -21.93
CA CYS A 326 30.69 15.83 -20.88
C CYS A 326 29.84 15.31 -19.73
N ALA A 327 30.32 14.26 -19.07
CA ALA A 327 29.73 13.71 -17.86
C ALA A 327 30.79 13.52 -16.76
N THR A 328 30.38 13.63 -15.50
CA THR A 328 31.14 13.13 -14.35
C THR A 328 30.60 11.79 -13.93
N VAL A 329 31.47 10.84 -13.62
CA VAL A 329 31.08 9.52 -13.09
C VAL A 329 31.23 9.45 -11.56
N ALA A 330 30.77 8.37 -10.92
CA ALA A 330 30.74 8.22 -9.46
C ALA A 330 32.13 8.32 -8.80
N GLY A 331 33.19 7.86 -9.47
CA GLY A 331 34.58 8.05 -9.05
C GLY A 331 35.09 9.50 -9.10
N GLY A 332 34.34 10.41 -9.74
CA GLY A 332 34.69 11.82 -9.90
C GLY A 332 35.51 12.13 -11.14
N GLU A 333 35.82 11.14 -11.98
CA GLU A 333 36.43 11.35 -13.29
C GLU A 333 35.46 12.04 -14.25
N VAL A 334 36.03 12.80 -15.19
CA VAL A 334 35.27 13.47 -16.25
C VAL A 334 35.50 12.75 -17.57
N TYR A 335 34.43 12.48 -18.30
CA TYR A 335 34.48 11.96 -19.66
C TYR A 335 33.81 12.96 -20.60
N CYS A 336 34.44 13.25 -21.73
CA CYS A 336 33.93 14.17 -22.75
C CYS A 336 33.96 13.52 -24.13
N TRP A 337 33.00 13.86 -24.98
CA TRP A 337 32.89 13.39 -26.36
C TRP A 337 32.25 14.46 -27.26
N GLY A 338 32.35 14.28 -28.57
CA GLY A 338 31.91 15.21 -29.60
C GLY A 338 33.07 15.96 -30.25
N ARG A 339 32.82 17.20 -30.66
CA ARG A 339 33.80 18.06 -31.33
C ARG A 339 34.95 18.46 -30.40
N ASN A 340 36.18 18.50 -30.90
CA ASN A 340 37.40 18.80 -30.14
C ASN A 340 38.39 19.74 -30.85
N ASN A 341 38.00 20.42 -31.93
CA ASN A 341 38.93 21.24 -32.71
C ASN A 341 39.61 22.41 -31.95
N TYR A 342 39.16 22.75 -30.74
CA TYR A 342 39.79 23.71 -29.84
C TYR A 342 40.30 23.08 -28.54
N GLY A 343 40.32 21.76 -28.44
CA GLY A 343 40.68 21.03 -27.22
C GLY A 343 39.56 21.01 -26.17
N GLN A 344 38.30 21.26 -26.54
CA GLN A 344 37.17 21.32 -25.59
C GLN A 344 36.84 20.00 -24.89
N LEU A 345 37.39 18.87 -25.36
CA LEU A 345 37.33 17.58 -24.66
C LEU A 345 38.41 17.41 -23.61
N GLY A 346 39.46 18.24 -23.61
CA GLY A 346 40.50 18.21 -22.57
C GLY A 346 41.42 16.99 -22.62
N SER A 347 41.54 16.35 -23.79
CA SER A 347 42.25 15.09 -24.02
C SER A 347 43.71 15.25 -24.48
N ASP A 348 44.32 16.43 -24.27
CA ASP A 348 45.67 16.79 -24.76
C ASP A 348 45.84 16.66 -26.29
N ASP A 349 44.75 16.76 -27.04
CA ASP A 349 44.72 16.77 -28.49
C ASP A 349 43.52 17.58 -29.00
N THR A 350 43.32 17.62 -30.32
CA THR A 350 42.20 18.31 -30.96
C THR A 350 41.34 17.39 -31.84
N THR A 351 41.31 16.09 -31.55
CA THR A 351 40.60 15.07 -32.33
C THR A 351 39.17 14.89 -31.83
N ASP A 352 38.18 14.94 -32.71
CA ASP A 352 36.77 14.68 -32.36
C ASP A 352 36.60 13.22 -31.89
N ARG A 353 35.71 12.96 -30.94
CA ARG A 353 35.46 11.61 -30.39
C ARG A 353 33.98 11.28 -30.43
N SER A 354 33.60 10.17 -31.06
CA SER A 354 32.22 9.69 -31.07
C SER A 354 31.83 8.82 -29.88
N THR A 355 32.78 8.52 -28.99
CA THR A 355 32.56 7.79 -27.74
C THR A 355 33.16 8.59 -26.58
N PRO A 356 32.68 8.41 -25.33
CA PRO A 356 33.26 9.04 -24.16
C PRO A 356 34.78 8.84 -24.07
N ASN A 357 35.52 9.93 -23.90
CA ASN A 357 36.95 9.93 -23.70
C ASN A 357 37.28 10.58 -22.35
N GLN A 358 38.13 9.92 -21.56
CA GLN A 358 38.52 10.44 -20.26
C GLN A 358 39.32 11.74 -20.41
N VAL A 359 38.92 12.79 -19.69
CA VAL A 359 39.64 14.06 -19.67
C VAL A 359 41.02 13.86 -19.06
N TYR A 360 42.06 14.41 -19.70
CA TYR A 360 43.43 14.22 -19.27
C TYR A 360 43.71 14.93 -17.94
N GLY A 361 44.41 14.25 -17.03
CA GLY A 361 44.92 14.87 -15.80
C GLY A 361 43.87 15.18 -14.72
N THR A 362 42.68 14.58 -14.79
CA THR A 362 41.68 14.66 -13.72
C THR A 362 42.04 13.72 -12.56
N THR A 363 43.02 14.11 -11.74
CA THR A 363 43.38 13.35 -10.52
C THR A 363 42.55 13.74 -9.30
N SER A 364 41.73 14.79 -9.43
CA SER A 364 40.82 15.28 -8.39
C SER A 364 39.41 14.72 -8.63
N VAL A 365 38.62 14.62 -7.56
CA VAL A 365 37.19 14.27 -7.68
C VAL A 365 36.44 15.50 -8.20
N HIS A 366 35.78 15.40 -9.34
CA HIS A 366 34.92 16.43 -9.92
C HIS A 366 33.46 16.19 -9.50
N LEU A 367 32.78 17.26 -9.07
CA LEU A 367 31.38 17.22 -8.63
C LEU A 367 30.41 17.75 -9.69
N GLN A 368 30.90 18.55 -10.63
CA GLN A 368 30.10 19.15 -11.68
C GLN A 368 30.98 19.40 -12.92
N VAL A 369 30.43 19.16 -14.10
CA VAL A 369 30.97 19.65 -15.38
C VAL A 369 29.96 20.59 -16.06
N SER A 370 30.46 21.57 -16.80
CA SER A 370 29.65 22.49 -17.60
C SER A 370 30.34 22.77 -18.93
N THR A 371 29.59 22.66 -20.02
CA THR A 371 30.05 22.77 -21.41
C THR A 371 29.43 23.98 -22.09
N GLY A 372 30.25 24.80 -22.76
CA GLY A 372 29.80 25.94 -23.56
C GLY A 372 29.87 25.70 -25.06
N TYR A 373 30.18 26.76 -25.82
CA TYR A 373 30.35 26.64 -27.28
C TYR A 373 31.60 25.85 -27.66
N ARG A 374 32.76 26.22 -27.11
CA ARG A 374 34.08 25.67 -27.48
C ARG A 374 35.03 25.50 -26.29
N HIS A 375 34.50 25.55 -25.08
CA HIS A 375 35.27 25.37 -23.85
C HIS A 375 34.41 24.69 -22.78
N THR A 376 35.09 24.11 -21.81
CA THR A 376 34.49 23.30 -20.76
C THR A 376 35.12 23.69 -19.44
N CYS A 377 34.31 23.71 -18.39
CA CYS A 377 34.77 23.92 -17.03
C CYS A 377 34.18 22.86 -16.10
N SER A 378 34.83 22.64 -14.96
CA SER A 378 34.35 21.74 -13.92
C SER A 378 34.65 22.29 -12.53
N VAL A 379 33.88 21.83 -11.55
CA VAL A 379 34.09 22.09 -10.12
C VAL A 379 34.58 20.81 -9.47
N THR A 380 35.69 20.91 -8.75
CA THR A 380 36.26 19.83 -7.94
C THR A 380 35.64 19.80 -6.54
N SER A 381 35.73 18.67 -5.84
CA SER A 381 35.25 18.52 -4.46
C SER A 381 35.97 19.42 -3.45
N SER A 382 37.18 19.89 -3.77
CA SER A 382 37.91 20.91 -3.01
C SER A 382 37.46 22.35 -3.33
N GLY A 383 36.45 22.53 -4.17
CA GLY A 383 35.91 23.84 -4.54
C GLY A 383 36.78 24.62 -5.53
N MET A 384 37.71 23.96 -6.23
CA MET A 384 38.50 24.60 -7.30
C MET A 384 37.78 24.45 -8.64
N ILE A 385 37.96 25.44 -9.52
CA ILE A 385 37.43 25.40 -10.89
C ILE A 385 38.57 25.13 -11.88
N MET A 386 38.34 24.15 -12.75
CA MET A 386 39.24 23.79 -13.84
C MET A 386 38.56 24.08 -15.18
N CYS A 387 39.22 24.79 -16.09
CA CYS A 387 38.71 25.10 -17.42
C CYS A 387 39.71 24.75 -18.54
N TRP A 388 39.19 24.36 -19.70
CA TRP A 388 39.95 24.00 -20.91
C TRP A 388 39.15 24.27 -22.20
N GLY A 389 39.82 24.16 -23.35
CA GLY A 389 39.28 24.46 -24.67
C GLY A 389 39.72 25.82 -25.22
N ASP A 390 38.86 26.43 -26.03
CA ASP A 390 39.08 27.75 -26.63
C ASP A 390 39.25 28.84 -25.57
N ASN A 391 40.32 29.63 -25.66
CA ASN A 391 40.59 30.75 -24.76
C ASN A 391 40.40 32.12 -25.43
N SER A 392 39.74 32.18 -26.58
CA SER A 392 39.31 33.45 -27.15
C SER A 392 38.57 34.28 -26.09
N TYR A 393 38.96 35.55 -25.96
CA TYR A 393 38.44 36.50 -24.95
C TYR A 393 38.76 36.16 -23.49
N GLY A 394 39.59 35.14 -23.21
CA GLY A 394 39.98 34.80 -21.83
C GLY A 394 38.99 33.91 -21.08
N LYS A 395 38.05 33.27 -21.79
CA LYS A 395 36.94 32.50 -21.20
C LYS A 395 37.34 31.25 -20.41
N VAL A 396 38.61 30.82 -20.46
CA VAL A 396 39.14 29.80 -19.53
C VAL A 396 39.73 30.41 -18.24
N GLY A 397 39.91 31.73 -18.16
CA GLY A 397 40.21 32.44 -16.91
C GLY A 397 41.64 32.27 -16.38
N ARG A 398 42.62 32.10 -17.28
CA ARG A 398 44.02 31.75 -16.95
C ARG A 398 45.04 32.86 -17.24
N CYS A 399 44.63 34.12 -17.19
CA CYS A 399 45.50 35.27 -17.43
C CYS A 399 46.14 35.30 -18.83
N SER A 400 45.36 34.85 -19.81
CA SER A 400 45.63 34.94 -21.24
C SER A 400 44.29 35.05 -21.94
N THR A 401 44.25 35.68 -23.11
CA THR A 401 43.02 35.86 -23.91
C THR A 401 43.09 35.28 -25.32
N THR A 402 44.15 34.52 -25.61
CA THR A 402 44.36 33.88 -26.91
C THR A 402 44.79 32.43 -26.74
N GLY A 403 44.70 31.68 -27.84
CA GLY A 403 45.10 30.28 -27.91
C GLY A 403 44.02 29.31 -27.45
N THR A 404 44.42 28.05 -27.30
CA THR A 404 43.61 26.95 -26.78
C THR A 404 44.32 26.33 -25.59
N THR A 405 43.55 25.73 -24.71
CA THR A 405 44.06 24.97 -23.56
C THR A 405 43.61 23.52 -23.73
N LEU A 406 44.52 22.62 -24.11
CA LEU A 406 44.17 21.24 -24.44
C LEU A 406 43.95 20.34 -23.23
N THR A 407 44.32 20.81 -22.03
CA THR A 407 44.15 20.10 -20.76
C THR A 407 43.51 21.02 -19.70
N PRO A 408 42.78 20.46 -18.72
CA PRO A 408 42.23 21.23 -17.61
C PRO A 408 43.28 22.08 -16.89
N GLY A 409 42.89 23.27 -16.44
CA GLY A 409 43.69 23.99 -15.45
C GLY A 409 42.93 25.07 -14.70
N MET A 410 43.53 25.47 -13.58
CA MET A 410 42.88 26.25 -12.54
C MET A 410 42.59 27.69 -12.97
N VAL A 411 41.40 28.17 -12.66
CA VAL A 411 40.96 29.55 -12.90
C VAL A 411 41.57 30.51 -11.87
N ARG A 412 42.08 31.65 -12.35
CA ARG A 412 42.73 32.68 -11.52
C ARG A 412 41.75 33.77 -11.07
N THR A 413 42.06 34.42 -9.96
CA THR A 413 41.39 35.67 -9.50
C THR A 413 42.27 36.91 -9.69
N SER A 414 43.53 36.73 -10.07
CA SER A 414 44.46 37.80 -10.43
C SER A 414 45.64 37.25 -11.24
N CYS A 415 46.18 38.09 -12.12
CA CYS A 415 47.38 37.79 -12.92
C CYS A 415 48.68 38.20 -12.26
N THR A 416 48.60 39.02 -11.21
CA THR A 416 49.77 39.48 -10.44
C THR A 416 49.94 38.70 -9.13
N SER A 417 49.02 37.80 -8.81
CA SER A 417 49.01 37.00 -7.59
C SER A 417 48.91 35.50 -7.90
N PRO A 418 49.44 34.62 -7.05
CA PRO A 418 49.35 33.18 -7.24
C PRO A 418 47.98 32.57 -6.86
N PHE A 419 46.97 33.37 -6.49
CA PHE A 419 45.68 32.85 -6.03
C PHE A 419 44.74 32.39 -7.14
N PHE A 420 44.10 31.24 -6.90
CA PHE A 420 43.06 30.66 -7.74
C PHE A 420 41.67 30.89 -7.13
N LEU A 421 40.66 30.87 -8.00
CA LEU A 421 39.27 30.88 -7.56
C LEU A 421 38.99 29.56 -6.83
N ASN A 422 38.48 29.67 -5.60
CA ASN A 422 38.22 28.54 -4.71
C ASN A 422 36.84 28.68 -4.04
N ASP A 423 36.46 27.68 -3.25
CA ASP A 423 35.14 27.56 -2.62
C ASP A 423 33.98 27.68 -3.62
N ALA A 424 34.21 27.24 -4.85
CA ALA A 424 33.19 27.15 -5.88
C ALA A 424 32.14 26.11 -5.50
N LYS A 425 30.87 26.48 -5.68
CA LYS A 425 29.72 25.58 -5.52
C LYS A 425 29.10 25.19 -6.86
N GLU A 426 29.26 26.04 -7.87
CA GLU A 426 28.85 25.74 -9.23
C GLU A 426 29.61 26.60 -10.25
N VAL A 427 29.74 26.08 -11.47
CA VAL A 427 30.26 26.79 -12.64
C VAL A 427 29.31 26.58 -13.82
N HIS A 428 29.10 27.63 -14.62
CA HIS A 428 28.22 27.61 -15.79
C HIS A 428 28.90 28.34 -16.95
N VAL A 429 28.81 27.74 -18.13
CA VAL A 429 29.63 28.10 -19.29
C VAL A 429 28.74 28.55 -20.45
N GLY A 430 28.97 29.77 -20.96
CA GLY A 430 28.30 30.32 -22.14
C GLY A 430 29.13 30.15 -23.42
N ASP A 431 28.85 30.97 -24.46
CA ASP A 431 29.59 30.85 -25.73
C ASP A 431 31.02 31.37 -25.62
N SER A 432 31.17 32.47 -24.88
CA SER A 432 32.42 33.24 -24.79
C SER A 432 32.67 33.82 -23.41
N HIS A 433 31.89 33.43 -22.40
CA HIS A 433 32.09 33.81 -21.01
C HIS A 433 31.74 32.63 -20.10
N THR A 434 32.21 32.72 -18.87
CA THR A 434 31.99 31.71 -17.84
C THR A 434 31.68 32.44 -16.54
N CYS A 435 30.74 31.90 -15.77
CA CYS A 435 30.45 32.40 -14.44
C CYS A 435 30.48 31.27 -13.41
N ALA A 436 30.85 31.61 -12.19
CA ALA A 436 30.87 30.69 -11.07
C ALA A 436 30.30 31.35 -9.82
N ARG A 437 29.64 30.55 -8.99
CA ARG A 437 29.24 30.96 -7.66
C ARG A 437 30.14 30.31 -6.63
N THR A 438 30.70 31.12 -5.74
CA THR A 438 31.47 30.67 -4.59
C THR A 438 30.69 30.89 -3.31
N GLY A 439 31.05 30.17 -2.25
CA GLY A 439 30.47 30.34 -0.91
C GLY A 439 28.99 30.02 -0.82
N ILE A 440 28.44 30.25 0.38
CA ILE A 440 27.04 30.02 0.73
C ILE A 440 26.47 31.20 1.52
N GLY A 441 25.15 31.39 1.45
CA GLY A 441 24.46 32.47 2.17
C GLY A 441 25.08 33.84 1.89
N ILE A 442 25.16 34.68 2.91
CA ILE A 442 25.70 36.06 2.79
C ILE A 442 27.16 36.13 2.35
N ASN A 443 27.92 35.05 2.48
CA ASN A 443 29.31 34.96 2.04
C ASN A 443 29.43 34.52 0.57
N SER A 444 28.32 34.22 -0.10
CA SER A 444 28.38 33.83 -1.51
C SER A 444 28.84 34.98 -2.39
N ARG A 445 29.48 34.66 -3.51
CA ARG A 445 29.87 35.64 -4.51
C ARG A 445 29.68 35.04 -5.89
N VAL A 446 29.32 35.87 -6.86
CA VAL A 446 29.28 35.49 -8.26
C VAL A 446 30.47 36.12 -8.96
N TYR A 447 31.27 35.29 -9.63
CA TYR A 447 32.39 35.71 -10.46
C TYR A 447 32.10 35.39 -11.92
N CYS A 448 32.47 36.27 -12.83
CA CYS A 448 32.40 36.03 -14.26
C CYS A 448 33.71 36.45 -14.96
N TRP A 449 34.03 35.80 -16.08
CA TRP A 449 35.17 36.11 -16.94
C TRP A 449 34.90 35.72 -18.40
N GLY A 450 35.77 36.14 -19.32
CA GLY A 450 35.56 36.03 -20.77
C GLY A 450 35.02 37.32 -21.40
N SER A 451 34.35 37.22 -22.54
CA SER A 451 33.88 38.38 -23.31
C SER A 451 32.93 39.29 -22.51
N ASN A 452 33.05 40.61 -22.69
CA ASN A 452 32.20 41.62 -22.06
C ASN A 452 31.66 42.68 -23.05
N SER A 453 31.52 42.33 -24.33
CA SER A 453 31.03 43.23 -25.38
C SER A 453 29.64 43.81 -25.06
N ASP A 454 28.77 42.98 -24.49
CA ASP A 454 27.36 43.28 -24.21
C ASP A 454 27.09 43.40 -22.71
N GLY A 455 28.15 43.61 -21.90
CA GLY A 455 28.02 43.67 -20.44
C GLY A 455 27.78 42.32 -19.75
N ARG A 456 27.92 41.19 -20.46
CA ARG A 456 27.60 39.83 -19.98
C ARG A 456 28.43 39.34 -18.78
N LEU A 457 29.48 40.07 -18.40
CA LEU A 457 30.20 39.81 -17.14
C LEU A 457 29.56 40.49 -15.92
N GLY A 458 28.62 41.42 -16.10
CA GLY A 458 27.92 42.06 -14.99
C GLY A 458 28.81 42.98 -14.15
N LEU A 459 29.83 43.60 -14.76
CA LEU A 459 30.84 44.42 -14.08
C LEU A 459 30.45 45.90 -13.95
N ASN A 460 29.21 46.26 -14.25
CA ASN A 460 28.74 47.65 -14.36
C ASN A 460 29.55 48.47 -15.39
N MET A 461 30.02 47.80 -16.43
CA MET A 461 30.75 48.40 -17.55
C MET A 461 30.65 47.49 -18.77
N THR A 462 30.71 48.07 -19.96
CA THR A 462 31.09 47.37 -21.19
C THR A 462 32.57 47.61 -21.43
N SER A 463 33.30 46.56 -21.81
CA SER A 463 34.68 46.73 -22.24
C SER A 463 35.09 45.63 -23.20
N ALA A 464 35.61 46.04 -24.35
CA ALA A 464 36.35 45.15 -25.24
C ALA A 464 37.81 44.95 -24.75
N SER A 465 38.22 45.59 -23.65
CA SER A 465 39.57 45.46 -23.13
C SER A 465 39.80 44.09 -22.52
N LEU A 466 40.81 43.41 -23.04
CA LEU A 466 41.26 42.08 -22.61
C LEU A 466 41.72 42.04 -21.14
N ALA A 467 42.03 43.19 -20.53
CA ALA A 467 42.44 43.30 -19.12
C ALA A 467 41.31 43.04 -18.10
N TYR A 468 40.07 42.90 -18.59
CA TYR A 468 38.88 42.67 -17.77
C TYR A 468 38.26 41.28 -18.02
N SER A 469 38.86 40.49 -18.91
CA SER A 469 38.25 39.26 -19.45
C SER A 469 39.06 37.99 -19.18
N ASP A 470 40.31 38.11 -18.75
CA ASP A 470 41.31 37.05 -18.71
C ASP A 470 41.36 36.24 -17.39
N TYR A 471 40.63 36.68 -16.36
CA TYR A 471 40.50 35.99 -15.07
C TYR A 471 39.17 36.32 -14.38
N ALA A 472 38.79 35.53 -13.38
CA ALA A 472 37.52 35.64 -12.67
C ALA A 472 37.39 36.94 -11.87
N ARG A 473 36.31 37.70 -12.13
CA ARG A 473 36.01 38.97 -11.45
C ARG A 473 34.63 38.96 -10.78
N PRO A 474 34.49 39.50 -9.57
CA PRO A 474 33.20 39.56 -8.89
C PRO A 474 32.27 40.53 -9.62
N ILE A 475 31.03 40.11 -9.82
CA ILE A 475 30.01 40.94 -10.48
C ILE A 475 29.45 41.99 -9.53
N LEU A 476 28.90 43.07 -10.10
CA LEU A 476 28.47 44.25 -9.36
C LEU A 476 26.99 44.57 -9.63
N THR A 477 26.30 45.12 -8.62
CA THR A 477 25.04 45.83 -8.81
C THR A 477 25.27 47.18 -9.49
N ASN A 478 24.19 47.87 -9.88
CA ASN A 478 24.27 49.25 -10.37
C ASN A 478 24.95 50.20 -9.35
N GLY A 479 24.78 49.93 -8.04
CA GLY A 479 25.42 50.69 -6.96
C GLY A 479 26.89 50.34 -6.73
N GLY A 480 27.46 49.39 -7.47
CA GLY A 480 28.85 48.95 -7.30
C GLY A 480 29.05 47.95 -6.16
N GLU A 481 27.98 47.37 -5.62
CA GLU A 481 28.04 46.37 -4.56
C GLU A 481 28.20 44.96 -5.13
N TYR A 482 28.85 44.07 -4.39
CA TYR A 482 28.97 42.67 -4.80
C TYR A 482 27.62 41.95 -4.76
N VAL A 483 27.42 41.04 -5.70
CA VAL A 483 26.18 40.27 -5.82
C VAL A 483 26.32 38.89 -5.17
N ASN A 484 25.35 38.60 -4.31
CA ASN A 484 25.11 37.32 -3.66
C ASN A 484 24.00 36.55 -4.39
N ALA A 485 24.19 35.25 -4.59
CA ALA A 485 23.20 34.37 -5.21
C ALA A 485 23.13 33.01 -4.50
N ILE A 486 22.03 32.28 -4.71
CA ILE A 486 21.90 30.84 -4.37
C ILE A 486 22.08 29.93 -5.59
N LYS A 487 21.80 30.46 -6.78
CA LYS A 487 21.87 29.76 -8.07
C LYS A 487 22.31 30.75 -9.14
N ILE A 488 23.15 30.30 -10.07
CA ILE A 488 23.42 31.01 -11.31
C ILE A 488 23.07 30.11 -12.50
N SER A 489 22.83 30.72 -13.65
CA SER A 489 22.60 30.04 -14.92
C SER A 489 23.08 30.93 -16.06
N VAL A 490 23.72 30.34 -17.06
CA VAL A 490 24.43 31.08 -18.11
C VAL A 490 23.95 30.60 -19.48
N GLY A 491 23.51 31.55 -20.32
CA GLY A 491 23.20 31.31 -21.72
C GLY A 491 24.37 31.66 -22.64
N SER A 492 24.10 31.80 -23.93
CA SER A 492 25.14 32.10 -24.93
C SER A 492 25.89 33.41 -24.67
N ASN A 493 25.14 34.47 -24.37
CA ASN A 493 25.65 35.83 -24.22
C ASN A 493 24.92 36.65 -23.15
N HIS A 494 24.16 35.99 -22.30
CA HIS A 494 23.55 36.54 -21.09
C HIS A 494 23.69 35.56 -19.93
N SER A 495 23.45 36.06 -18.73
CA SER A 495 23.55 35.30 -17.50
C SER A 495 22.42 35.71 -16.58
N CYS A 496 21.95 34.78 -15.77
CA CYS A 496 20.91 34.99 -14.79
C CYS A 496 21.32 34.40 -13.44
N LEU A 497 20.70 34.90 -12.38
CA LEU A 497 20.89 34.40 -11.02
C LEU A 497 19.59 34.47 -10.23
N ILE A 498 19.52 33.62 -9.20
CA ILE A 498 18.55 33.72 -8.12
C ILE A 498 19.27 34.39 -6.95
N GLY A 499 18.87 35.62 -6.64
CA GLY A 499 19.47 36.45 -5.61
C GLY A 499 19.20 35.93 -4.20
N LEU A 500 20.13 36.19 -3.29
CA LEU A 500 19.89 36.00 -1.86
C LEU A 500 19.07 37.16 -1.29
N GLY A 501 18.01 36.86 -0.53
CA GLY A 501 17.11 37.84 0.08
C GLY A 501 15.75 37.21 0.43
N SER A 502 14.83 38.01 0.95
CA SER A 502 13.52 37.52 1.44
C SER A 502 12.64 36.88 0.36
N ASN A 503 12.79 37.30 -0.91
CA ASN A 503 11.91 36.87 -2.01
C ASN A 503 12.65 36.14 -3.14
N TYR A 504 13.92 35.75 -2.98
CA TYR A 504 14.68 34.99 -3.99
C TYR A 504 14.52 35.51 -5.43
N TYR A 505 14.71 36.82 -5.61
CA TYR A 505 14.45 37.48 -6.89
C TYR A 505 15.36 37.00 -8.01
N VAL A 506 14.79 36.88 -9.21
CA VAL A 506 15.55 36.58 -10.42
C VAL A 506 16.12 37.86 -11.02
N ARG A 507 17.41 37.83 -11.35
CA ARG A 507 18.07 38.93 -12.07
C ARG A 507 18.89 38.41 -13.24
N CYS A 508 18.85 39.11 -14.36
CA CYS A 508 19.59 38.77 -15.58
C CYS A 508 20.37 39.97 -16.12
N TRP A 509 21.48 39.68 -16.81
CA TRP A 509 22.37 40.65 -17.44
C TRP A 509 23.07 40.10 -18.69
N GLY A 510 23.69 40.96 -19.48
CA GLY A 510 24.30 40.66 -20.76
C GLY A 510 23.41 41.11 -21.91
N ASN A 511 23.39 40.32 -23.00
CA ASN A 511 22.68 40.69 -24.20
C ASN A 511 21.14 40.67 -24.02
N GLY A 512 20.48 41.76 -24.41
CA GLY A 512 19.03 41.98 -24.26
C GLY A 512 18.16 41.50 -25.41
N VAL A 513 18.77 41.16 -26.55
CA VAL A 513 18.06 40.87 -27.80
C VAL A 513 17.08 39.71 -27.61
N LEU A 514 15.92 39.80 -28.27
CA LEU A 514 14.76 38.91 -28.10
C LEU A 514 14.07 38.98 -26.72
N GLY A 515 14.47 39.91 -25.84
CA GLY A 515 13.85 40.06 -24.53
C GLY A 515 14.34 39.08 -23.47
N LYS A 516 15.41 38.33 -23.76
CA LYS A 516 15.93 37.23 -22.92
C LYS A 516 16.45 37.61 -21.53
N LEU A 517 16.51 38.90 -21.23
CA LEU A 517 16.79 39.40 -19.88
C LEU A 517 15.54 39.56 -19.01
N GLY A 518 14.35 39.56 -19.61
CA GLY A 518 13.09 39.58 -18.85
C GLY A 518 12.81 40.90 -18.13
N ASN A 519 13.54 41.97 -18.42
CA ASN A 519 13.50 43.24 -17.71
C ASN A 519 12.55 44.29 -18.34
N GLY A 520 11.63 43.87 -19.20
CA GLY A 520 10.68 44.73 -19.91
C GLY A 520 11.24 45.42 -21.16
N GLY A 521 12.49 45.14 -21.54
CA GLY A 521 13.15 45.71 -22.71
C GLY A 521 13.96 44.69 -23.50
N THR A 522 14.63 45.17 -24.55
CA THR A 522 15.54 44.37 -25.40
C THR A 522 16.97 44.92 -25.43
N ALA A 523 17.23 45.95 -24.63
CA ALA A 523 18.57 46.53 -24.49
C ALA A 523 19.45 45.66 -23.60
N ASP A 524 20.75 45.66 -23.89
CA ASP A 524 21.74 44.97 -23.07
C ASP A 524 21.80 45.57 -21.66
N ALA A 525 22.06 44.72 -20.67
CA ALA A 525 22.24 45.14 -19.27
C ALA A 525 23.65 44.79 -18.78
N ILE A 526 24.37 45.79 -18.29
CA ILE A 526 25.78 45.66 -17.88
C ILE A 526 25.97 45.24 -16.42
N TYR A 527 24.85 45.04 -15.71
CA TYR A 527 24.74 44.54 -14.34
C TYR A 527 23.42 43.76 -14.19
N PRO A 528 23.27 42.89 -13.18
CA PRO A 528 22.04 42.12 -12.94
C PRO A 528 20.81 43.02 -12.75
N SER A 529 19.87 42.93 -13.69
CA SER A 529 18.57 43.65 -13.68
C SER A 529 17.43 42.70 -13.30
N TYR A 530 16.42 43.20 -12.59
CA TYR A 530 15.30 42.37 -12.16
C TYR A 530 14.44 41.89 -13.33
N VAL A 531 14.00 40.64 -13.26
CA VAL A 531 13.01 40.07 -14.19
C VAL A 531 11.61 40.51 -13.73
N LEU A 532 10.81 41.02 -14.67
CA LEU A 532 9.45 41.49 -14.44
C LEU A 532 8.44 40.34 -14.64
N THR A 533 7.34 40.36 -13.89
CA THR A 533 6.14 39.53 -14.17
C THR A 533 5.03 40.30 -14.87
N ASP A 534 5.07 41.63 -14.82
CA ASP A 534 4.14 42.52 -15.51
C ASP A 534 4.91 43.72 -16.08
N PRO A 535 4.98 43.88 -17.42
CA PRO A 535 5.70 44.99 -18.04
C PRO A 535 5.01 46.35 -17.83
N GLY A 536 3.70 46.37 -17.51
CA GLY A 536 2.94 47.58 -17.23
C GLY A 536 3.13 48.11 -15.81
N ASN A 537 3.70 47.31 -14.91
CA ASN A 537 3.86 47.64 -13.50
C ASN A 537 5.33 47.57 -13.06
N SER A 538 6.00 48.74 -13.12
CA SER A 538 7.37 48.91 -12.64
C SER A 538 7.47 48.64 -11.13
N GLY A 539 7.83 47.42 -10.76
CA GLY A 539 7.89 46.97 -9.36
C GLY A 539 7.43 45.53 -9.15
N SER A 540 6.76 44.93 -10.14
CA SER A 540 6.36 43.53 -10.10
C SER A 540 7.51 42.63 -10.58
N TYR A 541 8.24 42.03 -9.63
CA TYR A 541 9.43 41.23 -9.91
C TYR A 541 9.18 39.74 -9.69
N LEU A 542 9.77 38.91 -10.55
CA LEU A 542 9.75 37.46 -10.39
C LEU A 542 10.58 37.05 -9.17
N GLY A 543 9.91 36.46 -8.19
CA GLY A 543 10.48 35.99 -6.93
C GLY A 543 10.10 34.54 -6.63
N ALA A 544 10.42 34.08 -5.42
CA ALA A 544 10.25 32.72 -4.94
C ALA A 544 10.89 31.66 -5.85
N ALA A 545 11.90 32.03 -6.64
CA ALA A 545 12.58 31.14 -7.57
C ALA A 545 13.49 30.15 -6.84
N ILE A 546 13.49 28.89 -7.29
CA ILE A 546 14.32 27.82 -6.70
C ILE A 546 15.14 27.04 -7.73
N ARG A 547 14.74 27.06 -9.00
CA ARG A 547 15.46 26.45 -10.12
C ARG A 547 15.42 27.40 -11.31
N MET A 548 16.44 27.31 -12.15
CA MET A 548 16.50 28.07 -13.39
C MET A 548 17.34 27.35 -14.42
N ALA A 549 17.01 27.59 -15.68
CA ALA A 549 17.82 27.22 -16.82
C ALA A 549 17.83 28.35 -17.83
N THR A 550 18.98 28.56 -18.46
CA THR A 550 19.22 29.65 -19.40
C THR A 550 19.78 29.05 -20.66
N GLY A 551 19.00 29.07 -21.73
CA GLY A 551 19.44 28.64 -23.05
C GLY A 551 20.14 29.77 -23.79
N PRO A 552 20.45 29.58 -25.08
CA PRO A 552 21.06 30.63 -25.91
C PRO A 552 20.24 31.93 -26.02
N ALA A 553 18.91 31.83 -25.98
CA ALA A 553 18.03 32.94 -26.32
C ALA A 553 16.78 33.07 -25.42
N HIS A 554 16.59 32.17 -24.45
CA HIS A 554 15.47 32.20 -23.52
C HIS A 554 15.88 31.65 -22.16
N THR A 555 15.07 31.92 -21.15
CA THR A 555 15.32 31.50 -19.77
C THR A 555 14.02 31.03 -19.15
N CYS A 556 14.08 29.97 -18.36
CA CYS A 556 12.96 29.45 -17.57
C CYS A 556 13.34 29.32 -16.09
N VAL A 557 12.35 29.45 -15.22
CA VAL A 557 12.48 29.44 -13.76
C VAL A 557 11.31 28.68 -13.15
N LEU A 558 11.61 27.87 -12.13
CA LEU A 558 10.61 27.25 -11.26
C LEU A 558 10.56 27.95 -9.91
N THR A 559 9.37 28.17 -9.38
CA THR A 559 9.13 28.80 -8.07
C THR A 559 8.78 27.78 -6.99
N THR A 560 8.86 28.18 -5.71
CA THR A 560 8.48 27.33 -4.57
C THR A 560 7.00 26.93 -4.57
N SER A 561 6.15 27.64 -5.30
CA SER A 561 4.72 27.33 -5.42
C SER A 561 4.41 26.40 -6.60
N GLY A 562 5.43 25.86 -7.28
CA GLY A 562 5.27 25.05 -8.49
C GLY A 562 5.07 25.87 -9.77
N GLY A 563 5.16 27.21 -9.71
CA GLY A 563 5.00 28.07 -10.89
C GLY A 563 6.19 27.94 -11.85
N ASN A 564 5.91 27.84 -13.13
CA ASN A 564 6.89 27.67 -14.19
C ASN A 564 6.85 28.88 -15.13
N TYR A 565 7.89 29.72 -15.08
CA TYR A 565 7.92 30.98 -15.81
C TYR A 565 9.09 31.02 -16.79
N CYS A 566 8.80 31.39 -18.04
CA CYS A 566 9.78 31.50 -19.11
C CYS A 566 9.72 32.85 -19.81
N TRP A 567 10.82 33.29 -20.43
CA TRP A 567 10.87 34.50 -21.26
C TRP A 567 12.02 34.46 -22.28
N GLY A 568 11.97 35.37 -23.26
CA GLY A 568 12.94 35.49 -24.33
C GLY A 568 12.39 34.99 -25.67
N ASP A 569 13.25 34.33 -26.44
CA ASP A 569 12.85 33.72 -27.71
C ASP A 569 11.78 32.66 -27.52
N ASN A 570 10.76 32.72 -28.37
CA ASN A 570 9.61 31.83 -28.41
C ASN A 570 9.22 31.48 -29.86
N THR A 571 10.11 31.73 -30.83
CA THR A 571 9.83 31.50 -32.26
C THR A 571 9.34 30.08 -32.55
N TYR A 572 9.78 29.11 -31.74
CA TYR A 572 9.41 27.70 -31.81
C TYR A 572 8.59 27.21 -30.61
N TYR A 573 7.80 28.07 -29.97
CA TYR A 573 6.96 27.72 -28.80
C TYR A 573 7.76 27.27 -27.56
N THR A 574 9.03 27.64 -27.48
CA THR A 574 9.98 27.25 -26.42
C THR A 574 9.57 27.65 -25.02
N LEU A 575 8.65 28.61 -24.87
CA LEU A 575 8.15 29.07 -23.58
C LEU A 575 6.94 28.26 -23.08
N ALA A 576 6.40 27.32 -23.87
CA ALA A 576 5.25 26.48 -23.52
C ALA A 576 4.01 27.26 -23.01
N ASN A 577 3.81 28.48 -23.51
CA ASN A 577 2.70 29.36 -23.11
C ASN A 577 1.55 29.40 -24.13
N GLY A 578 1.51 28.45 -25.08
CA GLY A 578 0.52 28.39 -26.15
C GLY A 578 0.70 29.42 -27.27
N THR A 579 1.79 30.19 -27.27
CA THR A 579 2.11 31.19 -28.31
C THR A 579 3.51 30.97 -28.86
N ASN A 580 3.82 31.58 -30.02
CA ASN A 580 5.17 31.64 -30.58
C ASN A 580 5.75 33.07 -30.57
N VAL A 581 5.28 33.90 -29.64
CA VAL A 581 5.65 35.32 -29.54
C VAL A 581 6.71 35.48 -28.46
N ASN A 582 7.83 36.12 -28.83
CA ASN A 582 8.91 36.42 -27.90
C ASN A 582 8.42 37.37 -26.81
N THR A 583 8.85 37.13 -25.57
CA THR A 583 8.49 37.97 -24.42
C THR A 583 9.73 38.55 -23.77
N ASN A 584 9.63 39.79 -23.29
CA ASN A 584 10.70 40.46 -22.56
C ASN A 584 10.39 40.58 -21.05
N PHE A 585 9.45 39.78 -20.58
CA PHE A 585 9.07 39.62 -19.18
C PHE A 585 8.63 38.16 -18.98
N ALA A 586 8.66 37.69 -17.73
CA ALA A 586 8.30 36.33 -17.38
C ALA A 586 6.82 36.05 -17.68
N VAL A 587 6.57 35.00 -18.45
CA VAL A 587 5.22 34.46 -18.72
C VAL A 587 5.15 33.02 -18.24
N GLU A 588 3.97 32.59 -17.81
CA GLU A 588 3.76 31.24 -17.32
C GLU A 588 3.76 30.22 -18.48
N ALA A 589 4.48 29.12 -18.29
CA ALA A 589 4.49 27.96 -19.18
C ALA A 589 3.25 27.09 -18.89
N THR A 590 2.08 27.59 -19.30
CA THR A 590 0.76 27.04 -18.95
C THR A 590 0.47 25.62 -19.42
N LEU A 591 1.30 25.07 -20.30
CA LEU A 591 1.16 23.71 -20.85
C LEU A 591 2.01 22.66 -20.11
N ILE A 592 2.66 23.04 -19.01
CA ILE A 592 3.56 22.17 -18.24
C ILE A 592 3.21 22.27 -16.75
N ASN A 593 2.99 21.13 -16.09
CA ASN A 593 2.73 21.01 -14.65
C ASN A 593 3.69 20.01 -14.00
N ASP A 594 3.67 19.95 -12.66
CA ASP A 594 4.36 18.93 -11.84
C ASP A 594 5.87 18.77 -12.12
N THR A 595 6.55 19.89 -12.37
CA THR A 595 7.97 19.91 -12.75
C THR A 595 8.92 19.95 -11.57
N GLU A 596 9.89 19.05 -11.57
CA GLU A 596 11.02 19.06 -10.64
C GLU A 596 12.15 19.98 -11.14
N THR A 597 12.48 19.92 -12.43
CA THR A 597 13.54 20.74 -13.03
C THR A 597 13.26 21.07 -14.49
N VAL A 598 13.97 22.07 -15.00
CA VAL A 598 13.86 22.60 -16.38
C VAL A 598 15.26 22.76 -16.97
N GLN A 599 15.39 22.56 -18.28
CA GLN A 599 16.58 22.85 -19.07
C GLN A 599 16.22 23.55 -20.38
N CYS A 600 16.98 24.58 -20.74
CA CYS A 600 16.74 25.40 -21.92
C CYS A 600 17.90 25.21 -22.90
N GLY A 601 17.63 24.60 -24.05
CA GLY A 601 18.61 24.41 -25.12
C GLY A 601 18.45 25.47 -26.20
N ASN A 602 19.11 25.31 -27.35
CA ASN A 602 18.85 26.20 -28.48
C ASN A 602 17.47 25.89 -29.08
N MET A 603 16.56 26.85 -29.00
CA MET A 603 15.22 26.77 -29.57
C MET A 603 14.39 25.56 -29.09
N HIS A 604 14.70 25.00 -27.92
CA HIS A 604 13.88 23.98 -27.25
C HIS A 604 14.02 24.08 -25.73
N THR A 605 13.02 23.58 -25.01
CA THR A 605 13.00 23.50 -23.55
C THR A 605 12.49 22.12 -23.16
N CYS A 606 13.12 21.53 -22.15
CA CYS A 606 12.69 20.26 -21.58
C CYS A 606 12.48 20.41 -20.08
N TRP A 607 11.45 19.77 -19.56
CA TRP A 607 11.10 19.68 -18.15
C TRP A 607 11.12 18.23 -17.71
N LEU A 608 11.66 17.99 -16.52
CA LEU A 608 11.56 16.70 -15.83
C LEU A 608 10.45 16.84 -14.78
N SER A 609 9.47 15.95 -14.80
CA SER A 609 8.41 15.87 -13.81
C SER A 609 8.88 15.21 -12.52
N PHE A 610 8.13 15.37 -11.43
CA PHE A 610 8.31 14.56 -10.21
C PHE A 610 8.02 13.07 -10.42
N GLY A 611 7.26 12.71 -11.45
CA GLY A 611 7.00 11.33 -11.86
C GLY A 611 8.20 10.65 -12.52
N GLY A 612 9.20 11.43 -12.95
CA GLY A 612 10.38 10.94 -13.64
C GLY A 612 10.21 10.86 -15.16
N GLU A 613 9.26 11.60 -15.74
CA GLU A 613 9.06 11.75 -17.18
C GLU A 613 9.69 13.04 -17.70
N ILE A 614 10.16 13.04 -18.94
CA ILE A 614 10.66 14.25 -19.61
C ILE A 614 9.65 14.72 -20.65
N TYR A 615 9.29 16.00 -20.57
CA TYR A 615 8.48 16.69 -21.58
C TYR A 615 9.29 17.79 -22.24
N CYS A 616 9.34 17.80 -23.56
CA CYS A 616 10.08 18.78 -24.34
C CYS A 616 9.17 19.55 -25.30
N VAL A 617 9.52 20.79 -25.59
CA VAL A 617 8.84 21.66 -26.55
C VAL A 617 9.89 22.42 -27.36
N GLY A 618 9.58 22.83 -28.59
CA GLY A 618 10.53 23.59 -29.40
C GLY A 618 10.72 23.09 -30.81
N TYR A 619 11.87 23.48 -31.35
CA TYR A 619 12.41 23.02 -32.62
C TYR A 619 12.87 21.56 -32.52
N ASN A 620 12.47 20.71 -33.49
CA ASN A 620 12.75 19.27 -33.48
C ASN A 620 13.43 18.76 -34.76
N GLY A 621 13.95 19.63 -35.64
CA GLY A 621 14.44 19.20 -36.96
C GLY A 621 15.60 18.18 -36.97
N ASN A 622 16.22 17.93 -35.82
CA ASN A 622 17.24 16.89 -35.65
C ASN A 622 16.82 15.80 -34.63
N GLY A 623 15.54 15.72 -34.23
CA GLY A 623 15.05 14.76 -33.23
C GLY A 623 15.37 15.12 -31.77
N ARG A 624 15.74 16.38 -31.48
CA ARG A 624 16.21 16.81 -30.14
C ARG A 624 15.15 16.78 -29.04
N LEU A 625 13.86 16.65 -29.40
CA LEU A 625 12.78 16.48 -28.44
C LEU A 625 12.63 15.02 -27.98
N GLY A 626 13.24 14.04 -28.67
CA GLY A 626 13.27 12.65 -28.24
C GLY A 626 11.93 11.93 -28.32
N ASP A 627 11.02 12.43 -29.15
CA ASP A 627 9.64 11.95 -29.27
C ASP A 627 9.46 10.92 -30.43
N GLY A 628 10.57 10.47 -31.03
CA GLY A 628 10.54 9.59 -32.19
C GLY A 628 10.19 10.28 -33.51
N THR A 629 10.17 11.61 -33.54
CA THR A 629 9.89 12.37 -34.76
C THR A 629 10.96 13.43 -35.04
N THR A 630 10.83 14.09 -36.20
CA THR A 630 11.56 15.33 -36.54
C THR A 630 10.59 16.44 -36.93
N ILE A 631 9.37 16.40 -36.38
CA ILE A 631 8.34 17.39 -36.73
C ILE A 631 8.69 18.72 -36.10
N ASP A 632 8.98 19.71 -36.92
CA ASP A 632 9.37 21.04 -36.45
C ASP A 632 8.23 21.75 -35.71
N ALA A 633 8.58 22.39 -34.59
CA ALA A 633 7.72 23.26 -33.79
C ALA A 633 6.53 22.53 -33.13
N HIS A 634 6.79 21.92 -31.98
CA HIS A 634 5.73 21.42 -31.12
C HIS A 634 5.08 22.60 -30.39
N ALA A 635 3.84 22.95 -30.74
CA ALA A 635 3.07 23.98 -30.02
C ALA A 635 2.64 23.52 -28.61
N THR A 636 2.63 22.22 -28.40
CA THR A 636 2.33 21.55 -27.13
C THR A 636 3.52 20.68 -26.72
N PRO A 637 3.91 20.64 -25.44
CA PRO A 637 4.96 19.75 -24.99
C PRO A 637 4.69 18.30 -25.38
N THR A 638 5.73 17.61 -25.84
CA THR A 638 5.71 16.19 -26.18
C THR A 638 6.56 15.41 -25.18
N GLN A 639 6.17 14.18 -24.88
CA GLN A 639 6.92 13.32 -23.98
C GLN A 639 8.11 12.70 -24.74
N VAL A 640 9.26 12.61 -24.08
CA VAL A 640 10.36 11.76 -24.55
C VAL A 640 9.91 10.30 -24.50
N VAL A 641 10.11 9.56 -25.58
CA VAL A 641 9.75 8.14 -25.69
C VAL A 641 10.96 7.29 -26.07
N LEU A 642 10.91 6.00 -25.76
CA LEU A 642 11.89 5.02 -26.23
C LEU A 642 11.24 4.04 -27.22
N PRO A 643 12.03 3.48 -28.16
CA PRO A 643 11.53 2.59 -29.21
C PRO A 643 11.07 1.22 -28.69
#